data_AF-A0A9D4TY82-F1
#
_entry.id   AF-A0A9D4TY82-F1
#
_cell.length_a   1.000
_cell.length_b   1.000
_cell.length_c   1.000
_cell.angle_alpha   90.00
_cell.angle_beta   90.00
_cell.angle_gamma   90.00
#
_symmetry.space_group_name_H-M   'P 1'
#
loop_
_entity.id
_entity.type
_entity.pdbx_description
1 polymer ?
#
loop_
_entity_poly.entity_id
_entity_poly.type
_entity_poly.pdbx_seq_one_letter_code
_entity_poly.pdbx_strand_id
1 'polypeptide(L)'
;MRLAPSISAPSARQFAPSPHIPASCAETAACVRHAHFSSATRSRRRVTPQRRADRAQRCNAQSGASNGAAGLEQLTDQDLRHLLRAAEVSQASMGQTQPHPYAGCVLVSSEGLPLVEASQWAQGTEAPECQAARQAGGAARGGTAYLSLESGDCHGDRAAVDALLAAGVARVVVGLRHPLPHLRGVAVTALRAAGVAVLVLGEAPLAAGLDAEAAEAALDACLLANEALLHRAVTRRPLGLLKYAMTLDGKIATHTGHSAWVSSPQSRQQVFETRSRSDAVIVGGCTVRRDNPQLTTRREGGHQPMRIVMSRTLDLPAEAKLWDVSHAPTIVATQRGARLDFQRMLRERGVEVLQFDFLTPDAVAKYCYDRGFLQCLWECGGMLAAPAIAGGAIHKTMAFVAPKLIGGTRAPTPVGDLGFVEMTQALQLEEVQWRQVGPDLMLTGYLPQSGGLRALAAAAAESDADAQPSSSTGSTGSGLAAAAGGAAGGGGGERGARHPGSRLAPAGVAEFYKAWDRYGCFSNFSPHRISMPEGPMTPGRCQELHQQRQQQQQQQQQQQQQQQQQGEQQQGADGAAEAGAGVEGRVCHWASTEHYYQGQKFAGVAHPEAEALLAAISAAQSPEEAAKLGRQAERTRRDLLRPDWSASKPAVMLAALRAKFTQHPGPRRVLLDTASSGGSGGGRGTRGSEASSAAPAGLEIVEASPNDFYWGRGYNGTGGNMLGKLLMRVREELLVAERQRAQQQQQQQRPAAQQSRAAPAQQQQQQPPLATAQS
;
A
#
# COMPACT_ATOMS: atom_id res chain seq x y z
N MET A 1 56.99 30.09 10.80
CA MET A 1 57.78 29.83 9.57
C MET A 1 56.95 28.88 8.72
N ARG A 2 56.38 29.31 7.58
CA ARG A 2 56.99 29.31 6.22
C ARG A 2 57.27 27.88 5.72
N LEU A 3 56.72 27.37 4.61
CA LEU A 3 56.04 27.99 3.45
C LEU A 3 54.92 27.10 2.85
N ALA A 4 54.03 27.71 2.07
CA ALA A 4 53.01 27.05 1.23
C ALA A 4 53.53 26.80 -0.21
N PRO A 5 52.70 26.22 -1.10
CA PRO A 5 52.22 27.07 -2.19
C PRO A 5 50.71 26.98 -2.48
N SER A 6 50.19 28.02 -3.14
CA SER A 6 48.81 28.22 -3.60
C SER A 6 48.68 28.06 -5.13
N ILE A 7 47.50 28.43 -5.69
CA ILE A 7 47.11 28.52 -7.14
C ILE A 7 46.35 27.25 -7.61
N SER A 8 45.16 27.31 -8.26
CA SER A 8 44.11 28.34 -8.39
C SER A 8 42.84 27.69 -8.99
N ALA A 9 41.64 28.19 -8.69
CA ALA A 9 40.39 27.72 -9.29
C ALA A 9 40.02 28.47 -10.60
N PRO A 10 39.33 27.83 -11.57
CA PRO A 10 38.64 28.51 -12.66
C PRO A 10 37.13 28.68 -12.39
N SER A 11 36.54 29.69 -13.02
CA SER A 11 35.16 30.18 -12.80
C SER A 11 34.07 29.33 -13.45
N ALA A 12 32.85 29.45 -12.92
CA ALA A 12 31.62 29.01 -13.57
C ALA A 12 31.43 29.63 -14.97
N ARG A 13 30.80 28.88 -15.88
CA ARG A 13 30.10 29.42 -17.05
C ARG A 13 28.71 28.79 -17.14
N GLN A 14 27.71 29.65 -17.28
CA GLN A 14 26.33 29.27 -17.57
C GLN A 14 26.25 28.81 -19.03
N PHE A 15 25.41 27.81 -19.32
CA PHE A 15 24.92 27.52 -20.66
C PHE A 15 23.41 27.24 -20.59
N ALA A 16 22.65 27.98 -21.38
CA ALA A 16 21.20 27.81 -21.52
C ALA A 16 20.88 26.72 -22.56
N PRO A 17 19.74 26.02 -22.45
CA PRO A 17 19.33 25.01 -23.42
C PRO A 17 18.52 25.61 -24.57
N SER A 18 18.67 25.07 -25.78
CA SER A 18 17.70 25.18 -26.87
C SER A 18 17.86 24.02 -27.87
N PRO A 19 16.81 23.66 -28.64
CA PRO A 19 16.59 22.27 -29.07
C PRO A 19 16.88 22.01 -30.56
N HIS A 20 17.03 20.74 -30.96
CA HIS A 20 16.23 20.04 -31.99
C HIS A 20 16.75 18.63 -32.36
N ILE A 21 15.79 17.71 -32.47
CA ILE A 21 15.69 16.36 -33.12
C ILE A 21 16.23 16.38 -34.60
N PRO A 22 16.64 15.27 -35.29
CA PRO A 22 16.18 13.85 -35.23
C PRO A 22 17.24 12.72 -35.28
N ALA A 23 16.74 11.47 -35.29
CA ALA A 23 17.45 10.19 -35.44
C ALA A 23 17.66 9.72 -36.90
N SER A 24 18.62 8.81 -37.14
CA SER A 24 18.53 7.76 -38.18
C SER A 24 19.59 6.64 -38.07
N CYS A 25 19.20 5.44 -38.51
CA CYS A 25 19.96 4.38 -39.20
C CYS A 25 21.29 3.78 -38.68
N ALA A 26 21.19 2.52 -38.24
CA ALA A 26 21.69 1.30 -38.91
C ALA A 26 23.15 1.19 -39.47
N GLU A 27 23.78 0.07 -39.08
CA GLU A 27 24.73 -0.78 -39.82
C GLU A 27 25.99 -0.20 -40.49
N THR A 28 27.16 -0.63 -39.99
CA THR A 28 28.06 -1.53 -40.78
C THR A 28 29.11 -2.21 -39.90
N ALA A 29 29.60 -3.38 -40.35
CA ALA A 29 30.55 -4.21 -39.61
C ALA A 29 32.00 -4.04 -40.10
N ALA A 30 32.97 -4.28 -39.21
CA ALA A 30 34.37 -4.52 -39.60
C ALA A 30 35.02 -5.60 -38.73
N CYS A 31 35.70 -6.54 -39.38
CA CYS A 31 36.23 -7.79 -38.83
C CYS A 31 37.74 -7.70 -38.53
N VAL A 32 38.21 -8.32 -37.45
CA VAL A 32 39.62 -8.74 -37.28
C VAL A 32 39.64 -10.20 -36.78
N ARG A 33 40.62 -11.00 -37.23
CA ARG A 33 40.63 -12.49 -37.16
C ARG A 33 41.91 -13.07 -36.51
N HIS A 34 41.85 -14.38 -36.23
CA HIS A 34 42.93 -15.36 -35.96
C HIS A 34 43.61 -15.27 -34.57
N ALA A 35 43.82 -16.37 -33.82
CA ALA A 35 44.27 -17.72 -34.19
C ALA A 35 43.60 -18.83 -33.31
N HIS A 36 43.22 -20.00 -33.84
CA HIS A 36 43.93 -21.32 -33.82
C HIS A 36 44.47 -21.74 -32.43
N PHE A 37 44.19 -22.94 -31.88
CA PHE A 37 43.85 -24.27 -32.45
C PHE A 37 42.94 -25.07 -31.46
N SER A 38 42.53 -26.36 -31.57
CA SER A 38 42.95 -27.49 -32.44
C SER A 38 41.83 -28.52 -32.79
N SER A 39 41.51 -29.49 -31.91
CA SER A 39 40.83 -30.78 -32.21
C SER A 39 40.10 -31.37 -30.96
N ALA A 40 39.15 -32.33 -31.02
CA ALA A 40 38.94 -33.36 -32.04
C ALA A 40 37.48 -33.94 -32.19
N THR A 41 37.14 -34.26 -33.45
CA THR A 41 36.37 -35.43 -33.97
C THR A 41 34.88 -35.74 -33.64
N ARG A 42 34.08 -35.70 -34.74
CA ARG A 42 33.01 -36.63 -35.21
C ARG A 42 31.75 -36.78 -34.32
N SER A 43 30.52 -36.79 -34.86
CA SER A 43 30.07 -37.36 -36.15
C SER A 43 29.07 -36.47 -36.92
N ARG A 44 28.98 -36.64 -38.26
CA ARG A 44 28.01 -35.98 -39.15
C ARG A 44 27.10 -37.02 -39.82
N ARG A 45 25.84 -36.67 -40.07
CA ARG A 45 25.20 -36.93 -41.38
C ARG A 45 24.50 -35.67 -41.89
N ARG A 46 24.79 -35.31 -43.15
CA ARG A 46 24.09 -34.31 -43.96
C ARG A 46 23.16 -35.04 -44.92
N VAL A 47 22.01 -34.45 -45.27
CA VAL A 47 21.52 -34.33 -46.65
C VAL A 47 20.78 -32.98 -46.79
N THR A 48 20.82 -32.39 -47.99
CA THR A 48 20.30 -31.08 -48.46
C THR A 48 19.94 -31.24 -49.96
N PRO A 49 19.32 -30.28 -50.68
CA PRO A 49 18.25 -29.30 -50.35
C PRO A 49 17.18 -29.13 -51.47
N GLN A 50 16.25 -28.15 -51.33
CA GLN A 50 15.48 -27.45 -52.42
C GLN A 50 14.41 -28.28 -53.20
N ARG A 51 13.34 -27.74 -53.83
CA ARG A 51 13.11 -26.40 -54.46
C ARG A 51 11.60 -26.14 -54.76
N ARG A 52 11.23 -24.86 -55.01
CA ARG A 52 9.94 -24.29 -55.55
C ARG A 52 8.72 -24.30 -54.59
N ALA A 53 7.86 -23.28 -54.42
CA ALA A 53 7.57 -21.93 -54.98
C ALA A 53 6.15 -21.82 -55.62
N ASP A 54 5.40 -20.79 -55.17
CA ASP A 54 4.13 -20.20 -55.66
C ASP A 54 2.87 -21.13 -55.73
N ARG A 55 1.67 -20.73 -55.28
CA ARG A 55 0.90 -19.57 -55.77
C ARG A 55 -0.37 -19.26 -54.94
N ALA A 56 -0.46 -18.01 -54.47
CA ALA A 56 -1.63 -17.12 -54.33
C ALA A 56 -3.10 -17.60 -54.08
N GLN A 57 -3.73 -16.88 -53.13
CA GLN A 57 -5.08 -16.26 -53.15
C GLN A 57 -6.34 -16.92 -52.51
N ARG A 58 -6.86 -16.17 -51.52
CA ARG A 58 -8.26 -15.73 -51.27
C ARG A 58 -9.26 -16.64 -50.54
N CYS A 59 -9.78 -16.03 -49.47
CA CYS A 59 -11.17 -16.03 -49.01
C CYS A 59 -11.85 -17.38 -48.67
N ASN A 60 -12.14 -17.56 -47.38
CA ASN A 60 -13.54 -17.41 -46.97
C ASN A 60 -13.65 -16.90 -45.52
N ALA A 61 -14.08 -15.66 -45.35
CA ALA A 61 -14.57 -15.16 -44.07
C ALA A 61 -16.10 -15.32 -44.11
N GLN A 62 -16.64 -16.29 -43.39
CA GLN A 62 -18.07 -16.46 -43.23
C GLN A 62 -18.47 -16.52 -41.77
N SER A 63 -19.32 -15.57 -41.42
CA SER A 63 -20.06 -15.43 -40.18
C SER A 63 -20.76 -16.74 -39.77
N GLY A 64 -20.38 -17.27 -38.61
CA GLY A 64 -21.10 -18.33 -37.90
C GLY A 64 -21.60 -17.81 -36.56
N ALA A 65 -22.75 -17.13 -36.54
CA ALA A 65 -23.43 -16.81 -35.30
C ALA A 65 -24.15 -18.08 -34.80
N SER A 66 -23.48 -18.87 -33.96
CA SER A 66 -24.04 -20.09 -33.37
C SER A 66 -24.29 -19.90 -31.86
N ASN A 67 -25.54 -19.58 -31.50
CA ASN A 67 -26.05 -19.90 -30.18
C ASN A 67 -26.11 -21.42 -30.03
N GLY A 68 -25.25 -22.01 -29.20
CA GLY A 68 -25.29 -23.45 -28.95
C GLY A 68 -24.12 -23.94 -28.10
N ALA A 69 -24.45 -24.49 -26.93
CA ALA A 69 -23.54 -24.98 -25.88
C ALA A 69 -22.64 -23.91 -25.22
N ALA A 70 -22.78 -23.75 -23.91
CA ALA A 70 -21.79 -23.05 -23.09
C ALA A 70 -20.54 -23.94 -22.97
N GLY A 71 -19.66 -23.84 -23.98
CA GLY A 71 -18.31 -24.34 -23.84
C GLY A 71 -17.64 -23.66 -22.65
N LEU A 72 -17.00 -24.45 -21.79
CA LEU A 72 -16.18 -23.91 -20.70
C LEU A 72 -15.15 -22.97 -21.31
N GLU A 73 -15.19 -21.68 -20.97
CA GLU A 73 -14.19 -20.73 -21.44
C GLU A 73 -12.80 -21.19 -20.98
N GLN A 74 -11.88 -21.26 -21.94
CA GLN A 74 -10.52 -21.77 -21.76
C GLN A 74 -9.51 -20.63 -21.83
N LEU A 75 -8.45 -20.73 -21.04
CA LEU A 75 -7.30 -19.82 -21.13
C LEU A 75 -6.50 -20.08 -22.41
N THR A 76 -6.12 -19.01 -23.09
CA THR A 76 -5.35 -19.04 -24.35
C THR A 76 -3.93 -18.48 -24.17
N ASP A 77 -3.04 -18.71 -25.14
CA ASP A 77 -1.71 -18.09 -25.19
C ASP A 77 -1.76 -16.55 -25.11
N GLN A 78 -2.77 -15.93 -25.74
CA GLN A 78 -2.96 -14.48 -25.67
C GLN A 78 -3.33 -14.02 -24.26
N ASP A 79 -4.11 -14.82 -23.52
CA ASP A 79 -4.43 -14.52 -22.13
C ASP A 79 -3.19 -14.58 -21.23
N LEU A 80 -2.32 -15.59 -21.43
CA LEU A 80 -1.06 -15.70 -20.70
C LEU A 80 -0.12 -14.51 -20.97
N ARG A 81 -0.01 -14.08 -22.24
CA ARG A 81 0.78 -12.89 -22.60
C ARG A 81 0.27 -11.61 -21.97
N HIS A 82 -1.06 -11.42 -21.89
CA HIS A 82 -1.63 -10.25 -21.23
C HIS A 82 -1.55 -10.31 -19.70
N LEU A 83 -1.62 -11.50 -19.08
CA LEU A 83 -1.35 -11.69 -17.65
C LEU A 83 0.12 -11.41 -17.30
N LEU A 84 1.08 -11.91 -18.08
CA LEU A 84 2.49 -11.57 -17.96
C LEU A 84 2.69 -10.05 -18.04
N ARG A 85 2.02 -9.39 -19.00
CA ARG A 85 2.08 -7.94 -19.15
C ARG A 85 1.46 -7.20 -17.95
N ALA A 86 0.34 -7.67 -17.42
CA ALA A 86 -0.26 -7.11 -16.20
C ALA A 86 0.69 -7.26 -14.99
N ALA A 87 1.40 -8.38 -14.86
CA ALA A 87 2.40 -8.60 -13.84
C ALA A 87 3.60 -7.65 -13.99
N GLU A 88 4.12 -7.43 -15.21
CA GLU A 88 5.15 -6.42 -15.49
C GLU A 88 4.70 -5.00 -15.11
N VAL A 89 3.51 -4.59 -15.55
CA VAL A 89 2.92 -3.27 -15.32
C VAL A 89 2.77 -3.00 -13.82
N SER A 90 2.41 -4.02 -13.03
CA SER A 90 2.31 -3.91 -11.57
C SER A 90 3.64 -3.59 -10.87
N GLN A 91 4.80 -3.92 -11.48
CA GLN A 91 6.11 -3.66 -10.86
C GLN A 91 6.48 -2.17 -10.81
N ALA A 92 5.82 -1.32 -11.61
CA ALA A 92 6.02 0.13 -11.57
C ALA A 92 5.67 0.74 -10.19
N SER A 93 4.82 0.03 -9.44
CA SER A 93 4.28 0.43 -8.14
C SER A 93 5.12 -0.02 -6.94
N MET A 94 6.19 -0.79 -7.18
CA MET A 94 6.98 -1.42 -6.11
C MET A 94 7.63 -0.40 -5.17
N GLY A 95 7.43 -0.60 -3.86
CA GLY A 95 7.86 0.33 -2.81
C GLY A 95 7.03 1.62 -2.69
N GLN A 96 5.88 1.74 -3.35
CA GLN A 96 5.00 2.91 -3.21
C GLN A 96 3.58 2.59 -2.73
N THR A 97 3.08 1.37 -2.98
CA THR A 97 1.73 0.97 -2.60
C THR A 97 1.59 0.55 -1.15
N GLN A 98 2.70 0.22 -0.46
CA GLN A 98 2.72 -0.31 0.91
C GLN A 98 1.77 0.51 1.78
N PRO A 99 0.64 -0.07 2.17
CA PRO A 99 0.40 -1.50 2.39
C PRO A 99 -0.02 -2.36 1.17
N HIS A 100 -0.68 -1.77 0.18
CA HIS A 100 -1.47 -2.48 -0.83
C HIS A 100 -0.64 -3.36 -1.77
N PRO A 101 -1.26 -4.40 -2.38
CA PRO A 101 -0.64 -5.20 -3.42
C PRO A 101 -0.01 -4.39 -4.55
N TYR A 102 0.90 -5.05 -5.25
CA TYR A 102 1.36 -4.60 -6.56
C TYR A 102 0.36 -5.14 -7.60
N ALA A 103 -0.70 -4.35 -7.83
CA ALA A 103 -1.77 -4.68 -8.76
C ALA A 103 -1.56 -4.00 -10.12
N GLY A 104 -1.74 -4.76 -11.20
CA GLY A 104 -1.70 -4.28 -12.58
C GLY A 104 -2.93 -4.76 -13.36
N CYS A 105 -3.46 -3.88 -14.20
CA CYS A 105 -4.60 -4.13 -15.07
C CYS A 105 -4.23 -3.82 -16.52
N VAL A 106 -4.52 -4.75 -17.43
CA VAL A 106 -4.47 -4.52 -18.88
C VAL A 106 -5.88 -4.69 -19.44
N LEU A 107 -6.44 -3.64 -20.04
CA LEU A 107 -7.72 -3.72 -20.76
C LEU A 107 -7.47 -3.90 -22.25
N VAL A 108 -8.23 -4.82 -22.84
CA VAL A 108 -8.18 -5.21 -24.25
C VAL A 108 -9.60 -5.10 -24.82
N SER A 109 -9.75 -4.57 -26.02
CA SER A 109 -11.04 -4.44 -26.71
C SER A 109 -11.66 -5.80 -27.08
N SER A 110 -12.92 -5.79 -27.49
CA SER A 110 -13.60 -6.96 -28.07
C SER A 110 -12.93 -7.53 -29.32
N GLU A 111 -12.07 -6.74 -30.00
CA GLU A 111 -11.29 -7.13 -31.18
C GLU A 111 -9.90 -7.68 -30.82
N GLY A 112 -9.54 -7.74 -29.53
CA GLY A 112 -8.23 -8.21 -29.07
C GLY A 112 -7.11 -7.17 -29.11
N LEU A 113 -7.43 -5.90 -29.37
CA LEU A 113 -6.46 -4.79 -29.36
C LEU A 113 -6.24 -4.25 -27.93
N PRO A 114 -5.00 -4.13 -27.44
CA PRO A 114 -4.70 -3.48 -26.16
C PRO A 114 -5.18 -2.02 -26.15
N LEU A 115 -5.89 -1.62 -25.09
CA LEU A 115 -6.44 -0.28 -24.92
C LEU A 115 -5.68 0.52 -23.87
N VAL A 116 -5.52 -0.05 -22.67
CA VAL A 116 -4.95 0.64 -21.51
C VAL A 116 -4.16 -0.35 -20.65
N GLU A 117 -3.02 0.12 -20.14
CA GLU A 117 -2.26 -0.50 -19.07
C GLU A 117 -2.30 0.43 -17.85
N ALA A 118 -2.60 -0.11 -16.67
CA ALA A 118 -2.77 0.65 -15.44
C ALA A 118 -2.15 -0.08 -14.23
N SER A 119 -1.62 0.68 -13.27
CA SER A 119 -1.04 0.17 -12.04
C SER A 119 -1.30 1.13 -10.88
N GLN A 120 -1.49 0.59 -9.67
CA GLN A 120 -1.75 1.41 -8.49
C GLN A 120 -0.48 2.21 -8.12
N TRP A 121 -0.49 3.53 -8.26
CA TRP A 121 0.72 4.33 -8.00
C TRP A 121 1.16 4.34 -6.52
N ALA A 122 0.23 4.45 -5.57
CA ALA A 122 0.58 4.51 -4.14
C ALA A 122 -0.57 4.04 -3.21
N GLN A 123 -0.32 4.01 -1.89
CA GLN A 123 -1.38 3.77 -0.91
C GLN A 123 -2.55 4.75 -1.11
N GLY A 124 -3.78 4.22 -1.23
CA GLY A 124 -5.00 5.02 -1.29
C GLY A 124 -5.17 5.88 -2.54
N THR A 125 -4.41 5.59 -3.61
CA THR A 125 -4.70 6.10 -4.96
C THR A 125 -5.79 5.27 -5.63
N GLU A 126 -6.29 5.73 -6.78
CA GLU A 126 -7.25 4.96 -7.60
C GLU A 126 -6.68 3.57 -7.97
N ALA A 127 -7.49 2.52 -7.81
CA ALA A 127 -7.16 1.15 -8.18
C ALA A 127 -6.94 1.02 -9.70
N PRO A 128 -6.07 0.09 -10.18
CA PRO A 128 -5.70 0.03 -11.58
C PRO A 128 -6.87 -0.30 -12.50
N GLU A 129 -7.87 -1.05 -12.02
CA GLU A 129 -9.09 -1.37 -12.77
C GLU A 129 -9.97 -0.13 -12.97
N CYS A 130 -10.09 0.72 -11.95
CA CYS A 130 -10.77 2.02 -12.05
C CYS A 130 -10.06 2.93 -13.04
N GLN A 131 -8.73 3.03 -12.93
CA GLN A 131 -7.89 3.81 -13.83
C GLN A 131 -8.02 3.32 -15.28
N ALA A 132 -7.97 2.01 -15.50
CA ALA A 132 -8.08 1.41 -16.83
C ALA A 132 -9.48 1.65 -17.43
N ALA A 133 -10.55 1.35 -16.68
CA ALA A 133 -11.93 1.57 -17.10
C ALA A 133 -12.19 3.03 -17.47
N ARG A 134 -11.71 3.97 -16.65
CA ARG A 134 -11.84 5.42 -16.88
C ARG A 134 -11.09 5.90 -18.11
N GLN A 135 -9.91 5.35 -18.42
CA GLN A 135 -9.12 5.71 -19.60
C GLN A 135 -9.64 5.07 -20.89
N ALA A 136 -10.09 3.82 -20.83
CA ALA A 136 -10.64 3.11 -21.99
C ALA A 136 -12.04 3.61 -22.38
N GLY A 137 -12.81 4.09 -21.39
CA GLY A 137 -14.15 4.62 -21.60
C GLY A 137 -15.05 3.62 -22.35
N GLY A 138 -15.75 4.09 -23.38
CA GLY A 138 -16.64 3.25 -24.19
C GLY A 138 -15.95 2.11 -24.94
N ALA A 139 -14.63 2.18 -25.19
CA ALA A 139 -13.90 1.16 -25.93
C ALA A 139 -13.69 -0.15 -25.15
N ALA A 140 -13.84 -0.12 -23.82
CA ALA A 140 -13.77 -1.33 -22.97
C ALA A 140 -15.01 -2.23 -23.09
N ARG A 141 -16.11 -1.74 -23.67
CA ARG A 141 -17.38 -2.49 -23.77
C ARG A 141 -17.20 -3.75 -24.61
N GLY A 142 -17.59 -4.90 -24.07
CA GLY A 142 -17.39 -6.20 -24.71
C GLY A 142 -15.94 -6.70 -24.68
N GLY A 143 -15.02 -5.94 -24.08
CA GLY A 143 -13.60 -6.28 -23.98
C GLY A 143 -13.28 -7.26 -22.85
N THR A 144 -11.98 -7.49 -22.68
CA THR A 144 -11.41 -8.34 -21.61
C THR A 144 -10.49 -7.53 -20.70
N ALA A 145 -10.61 -7.71 -19.38
CA ALA A 145 -9.66 -7.18 -18.39
C ALA A 145 -8.73 -8.29 -17.89
N TYR A 146 -7.43 -8.04 -17.93
CA TYR A 146 -6.39 -8.93 -17.41
C TYR A 146 -5.81 -8.33 -16.14
N LEU A 147 -5.93 -9.07 -15.03
CA LEU A 147 -5.53 -8.62 -13.70
C LEU A 147 -4.39 -9.50 -13.19
N SER A 148 -3.25 -8.91 -12.81
CA SER A 148 -2.14 -9.67 -12.20
C SER A 148 -2.54 -10.28 -10.85
N LEU A 149 -3.51 -9.66 -10.18
CA LEU A 149 -4.07 -10.04 -8.89
C LEU A 149 -5.58 -9.78 -8.89
N GLU A 150 -6.36 -10.63 -8.21
CA GLU A 150 -7.78 -10.40 -7.95
C GLU A 150 -8.02 -9.04 -7.29
N SER A 151 -8.99 -8.27 -7.80
CA SER A 151 -9.29 -6.91 -7.34
C SER A 151 -9.58 -6.85 -5.84
N GLY A 152 -8.87 -5.98 -5.13
CA GLY A 152 -9.02 -5.83 -3.69
C GLY A 152 -8.14 -4.72 -3.11
N ASP A 153 -8.58 -3.48 -3.20
CA ASP A 153 -7.85 -2.34 -2.61
C ASP A 153 -8.04 -2.29 -1.07
N CYS A 154 -9.29 -2.13 -0.60
CA CYS A 154 -9.60 -2.14 0.83
C CYS A 154 -10.92 -2.86 1.16
N HIS A 155 -11.04 -3.37 2.39
CA HIS A 155 -12.19 -4.20 2.77
C HIS A 155 -13.52 -3.41 2.77
N GLY A 156 -14.51 -3.97 2.08
CA GLY A 156 -15.82 -3.33 1.90
C GLY A 156 -15.86 -2.31 0.76
N ASP A 157 -14.76 -2.02 0.08
CA ASP A 157 -14.79 -1.25 -1.18
C ASP A 157 -15.16 -2.15 -2.36
N ARG A 158 -15.85 -1.57 -3.33
CA ARG A 158 -16.27 -2.20 -4.59
C ARG A 158 -15.90 -1.39 -5.83
N ALA A 159 -15.27 -0.22 -5.68
CA ALA A 159 -15.00 0.70 -6.79
C ALA A 159 -14.37 0.02 -8.02
N ALA A 160 -13.37 -0.86 -7.82
CA ALA A 160 -12.74 -1.61 -8.92
C ALA A 160 -13.71 -2.52 -9.68
N VAL A 161 -14.53 -3.30 -8.95
CA VAL A 161 -15.54 -4.19 -9.54
C VAL A 161 -16.61 -3.36 -10.25
N ASP A 162 -17.15 -2.35 -9.57
CA ASP A 162 -18.24 -1.54 -10.10
C ASP A 162 -17.78 -0.69 -11.31
N ALA A 163 -16.49 -0.32 -11.39
CA ALA A 163 -15.90 0.33 -12.56
C ALA A 163 -15.77 -0.60 -13.78
N LEU A 164 -15.33 -1.86 -13.59
CA LEU A 164 -15.30 -2.85 -14.67
C LEU A 164 -16.71 -3.16 -15.21
N LEU A 165 -17.69 -3.24 -14.31
CA LEU A 165 -19.10 -3.41 -14.68
C LEU A 165 -19.65 -2.20 -15.44
N ALA A 166 -19.36 -0.98 -14.98
CA ALA A 166 -19.78 0.26 -15.64
C ALA A 166 -19.14 0.44 -17.03
N ALA A 167 -17.90 -0.01 -17.21
CA ALA A 167 -17.21 -0.07 -18.50
C ALA A 167 -17.84 -1.10 -19.48
N GLY A 168 -18.63 -2.06 -18.97
CA GLY A 168 -19.26 -3.10 -19.77
C GLY A 168 -18.28 -4.16 -20.26
N VAL A 169 -17.24 -4.46 -19.49
CA VAL A 169 -16.28 -5.55 -19.76
C VAL A 169 -17.02 -6.88 -19.75
N ALA A 170 -16.80 -7.73 -20.77
CA ALA A 170 -17.49 -9.02 -20.90
C ALA A 170 -16.74 -10.17 -20.20
N ARG A 171 -15.40 -10.14 -20.23
CA ARG A 171 -14.54 -11.17 -19.62
C ARG A 171 -13.49 -10.55 -18.70
N VAL A 172 -13.18 -11.22 -17.59
CA VAL A 172 -12.06 -10.89 -16.70
C VAL A 172 -11.19 -12.13 -16.52
N VAL A 173 -9.88 -11.96 -16.66
CA VAL A 173 -8.89 -13.01 -16.46
C VAL A 173 -7.96 -12.60 -15.33
N VAL A 174 -7.85 -13.45 -14.31
CA VAL A 174 -7.12 -13.15 -13.06
C VAL A 174 -5.91 -14.09 -12.94
N GLY A 175 -4.72 -13.52 -12.77
CA GLY A 175 -3.48 -14.28 -12.59
C GLY A 175 -3.31 -14.91 -11.21
N LEU A 176 -3.64 -14.16 -10.15
CA LEU A 176 -3.48 -14.61 -8.76
C LEU A 176 -4.71 -14.28 -7.92
N ARG A 177 -5.23 -15.24 -7.15
CA ARG A 177 -6.26 -14.99 -6.12
C ARG A 177 -5.74 -14.06 -5.03
N HIS A 178 -6.62 -13.22 -4.46
CA HIS A 178 -6.16 -12.25 -3.47
C HIS A 178 -5.62 -12.97 -2.21
N PRO A 179 -4.38 -12.70 -1.74
CA PRO A 179 -3.76 -13.49 -0.68
C PRO A 179 -4.39 -13.26 0.70
N LEU A 180 -4.96 -12.07 0.96
CA LEU A 180 -5.66 -11.78 2.22
C LEU A 180 -7.07 -12.42 2.23
N PRO A 181 -7.41 -13.26 3.23
CA PRO A 181 -8.68 -13.99 3.27
C PRO A 181 -9.94 -13.10 3.22
N HIS A 182 -9.90 -11.88 3.78
CA HIS A 182 -11.04 -10.96 3.79
C HIS A 182 -11.30 -10.23 2.45
N LEU A 183 -10.54 -10.59 1.40
CA LEU A 183 -10.68 -10.08 0.03
C LEU A 183 -10.68 -11.21 -1.02
N ARG A 184 -10.06 -12.36 -0.71
CA ARG A 184 -10.04 -13.57 -1.55
C ARG A 184 -11.45 -13.96 -2.01
N GLY A 185 -11.62 -14.16 -3.31
CA GLY A 185 -12.88 -14.59 -3.90
C GLY A 185 -13.99 -13.55 -3.98
N VAL A 186 -13.88 -12.40 -3.28
CA VAL A 186 -14.95 -11.41 -3.18
C VAL A 186 -15.22 -10.75 -4.53
N ALA A 187 -14.17 -10.31 -5.23
CA ALA A 187 -14.31 -9.65 -6.52
C ALA A 187 -14.73 -10.63 -7.63
N VAL A 188 -14.11 -11.81 -7.69
CA VAL A 188 -14.50 -12.86 -8.66
C VAL A 188 -15.96 -13.27 -8.47
N THR A 189 -16.43 -13.42 -7.23
CA THR A 189 -17.85 -13.73 -6.95
C THR A 189 -18.77 -12.59 -7.38
N ALA A 190 -18.41 -11.33 -7.09
CA ALA A 190 -19.22 -10.17 -7.45
C ALA A 190 -19.33 -9.97 -8.97
N LEU A 191 -18.24 -10.18 -9.71
CA LEU A 191 -18.20 -10.10 -11.18
C LEU A 191 -19.03 -11.23 -11.82
N ARG A 192 -18.85 -12.48 -11.38
CA ARG A 192 -19.64 -13.64 -11.86
C ARG A 192 -21.14 -13.46 -11.58
N ALA A 193 -21.50 -12.95 -10.39
CA ALA A 193 -22.90 -12.67 -10.04
C ALA A 193 -23.54 -11.56 -10.89
N ALA A 194 -22.73 -10.69 -11.51
CA ALA A 194 -23.17 -9.67 -12.45
C ALA A 194 -23.15 -10.14 -13.93
N GLY A 195 -22.87 -11.42 -14.19
CA GLY A 195 -22.88 -12.01 -15.53
C GLY A 195 -21.58 -11.85 -16.33
N VAL A 196 -20.50 -11.34 -15.71
CA VAL A 196 -19.17 -11.27 -16.34
C VAL A 196 -18.54 -12.66 -16.31
N ALA A 197 -17.95 -13.09 -17.43
CA ALA A 197 -17.20 -14.34 -17.48
C ALA A 197 -15.84 -14.14 -16.78
N VAL A 198 -15.51 -14.97 -15.79
CA VAL A 198 -14.29 -14.79 -14.99
C VAL A 198 -13.46 -16.06 -14.92
N LEU A 199 -12.28 -16.02 -15.55
CA LEU A 199 -11.27 -17.07 -15.50
C LEU A 199 -10.18 -16.73 -14.48
N VAL A 200 -9.67 -17.74 -13.78
CA VAL A 200 -8.57 -17.61 -12.82
C VAL A 200 -7.48 -18.61 -13.19
N LEU A 201 -6.25 -18.13 -13.35
CA LEU A 201 -5.10 -18.96 -13.70
C LEU A 201 -4.85 -19.99 -12.58
N GLY A 202 -4.65 -21.26 -12.97
CA GLY A 202 -4.56 -22.40 -12.04
C GLY A 202 -5.92 -23.02 -11.65
N GLU A 203 -7.04 -22.35 -11.87
CA GLU A 203 -8.40 -22.92 -11.67
C GLU A 203 -9.13 -23.20 -13.00
N ALA A 204 -8.93 -22.35 -14.01
CA ALA A 204 -9.58 -22.43 -15.30
C ALA A 204 -8.89 -23.46 -16.23
N PRO A 205 -9.65 -24.15 -17.10
CA PRO A 205 -9.06 -25.08 -18.06
C PRO A 205 -8.21 -24.34 -19.10
N LEU A 206 -7.08 -24.94 -19.49
CA LEU A 206 -6.25 -24.45 -20.58
C LEU A 206 -6.83 -24.87 -21.94
N ALA A 207 -6.61 -24.06 -22.97
CA ALA A 207 -6.97 -24.40 -24.34
C ALA A 207 -6.17 -25.61 -24.84
N ALA A 208 -6.78 -26.42 -25.71
CA ALA A 208 -6.13 -27.60 -26.27
C ALA A 208 -4.85 -27.21 -27.05
N GLY A 209 -3.71 -27.79 -26.65
CA GLY A 209 -2.40 -27.48 -27.22
C GLY A 209 -1.70 -26.25 -26.64
N LEU A 210 -2.26 -25.61 -25.61
CA LEU A 210 -1.55 -24.59 -24.84
C LEU A 210 -0.48 -25.25 -23.95
N ASP A 211 0.68 -24.61 -23.88
CA ASP A 211 1.81 -25.07 -23.08
C ASP A 211 1.56 -24.86 -21.57
N ALA A 212 1.70 -25.93 -20.80
CA ALA A 212 1.58 -25.89 -19.35
C ALA A 212 2.76 -25.13 -18.70
N GLU A 213 3.96 -25.20 -19.27
CA GLU A 213 5.13 -24.46 -18.76
C GLU A 213 4.92 -22.94 -18.93
N ALA A 214 4.30 -22.51 -20.04
CA ALA A 214 3.92 -21.11 -20.24
C ALA A 214 2.84 -20.64 -19.24
N ALA A 215 1.88 -21.50 -18.89
CA ALA A 215 0.86 -21.19 -17.88
C ALA A 215 1.48 -21.10 -16.46
N GLU A 216 2.40 -21.99 -16.12
CA GLU A 216 3.18 -21.91 -14.87
C GLU A 216 4.05 -20.66 -14.82
N ALA A 217 4.74 -20.29 -15.92
CA ALA A 217 5.56 -19.08 -15.98
C ALA A 217 4.73 -17.80 -15.81
N ALA A 218 3.50 -17.75 -16.35
CA ALA A 218 2.58 -16.64 -16.12
C ALA A 218 2.10 -16.56 -14.66
N LEU A 219 1.89 -17.70 -14.01
CA LEU A 219 1.52 -17.77 -12.60
C LEU A 219 2.70 -17.34 -11.70
N ASP A 220 3.89 -17.89 -11.92
CA ASP A 220 5.11 -17.53 -11.20
C ASP A 220 5.43 -16.03 -11.35
N ALA A 221 5.17 -15.42 -12.51
CA ALA A 221 5.30 -13.97 -12.69
C ALA A 221 4.30 -13.18 -11.83
N CYS A 222 3.04 -13.62 -11.72
CA CYS A 222 2.02 -12.98 -10.87
C CYS A 222 2.33 -13.17 -9.37
N LEU A 223 2.82 -14.35 -8.98
CA LEU A 223 3.31 -14.66 -7.64
C LEU A 223 4.51 -13.80 -7.27
N LEU A 224 5.53 -13.74 -8.13
CA LEU A 224 6.76 -12.96 -7.90
C LEU A 224 6.47 -11.47 -7.83
N ALA A 225 5.55 -10.97 -8.68
CA ALA A 225 5.09 -9.59 -8.63
C ALA A 225 4.50 -9.22 -7.26
N ASN A 226 3.91 -10.16 -6.52
CA ASN A 226 3.32 -9.95 -5.19
C ASN A 226 4.00 -10.73 -4.05
N GLU A 227 5.27 -11.13 -4.22
CA GLU A 227 5.99 -12.00 -3.28
C GLU A 227 5.99 -11.49 -1.83
N ALA A 228 6.15 -10.18 -1.67
CA ALA A 228 6.21 -9.53 -0.37
C ALA A 228 4.84 -9.49 0.33
N LEU A 229 3.74 -9.40 -0.43
CA LEU A 229 2.38 -9.48 0.11
C LEU A 229 2.01 -10.93 0.48
N LEU A 230 2.37 -11.91 -0.35
CA LEU A 230 2.18 -13.34 -0.06
C LEU A 230 2.89 -13.71 1.25
N HIS A 231 4.19 -13.37 1.34
CA HIS A 231 4.97 -13.55 2.57
C HIS A 231 4.29 -12.89 3.77
N ARG A 232 3.83 -11.64 3.63
CA ARG A 232 3.19 -10.89 4.71
C ARG A 232 1.84 -11.46 5.14
N ALA A 233 1.04 -11.98 4.20
CA ALA A 233 -0.25 -12.59 4.47
C ALA A 233 -0.11 -13.86 5.31
N VAL A 234 0.82 -14.74 4.93
CA VAL A 234 1.08 -16.03 5.59
C VAL A 234 1.83 -15.86 6.91
N THR A 235 3.01 -15.23 6.87
CA THR A 235 3.96 -15.23 8.01
C THR A 235 3.69 -14.16 9.07
N ARG A 236 2.82 -13.19 8.75
CA ARG A 236 2.64 -11.97 9.55
C ARG A 236 3.94 -11.17 9.76
N ARG A 237 4.84 -11.18 8.76
CA ARG A 237 6.13 -10.45 8.72
C ARG A 237 6.39 -9.84 7.34
N PRO A 238 7.09 -8.70 7.21
CA PRO A 238 7.59 -8.24 5.93
C PRO A 238 8.61 -9.23 5.35
N LEU A 239 8.69 -9.30 4.03
CA LEU A 239 9.73 -10.03 3.32
C LEU A 239 11.10 -9.38 3.58
N GLY A 240 11.85 -9.97 4.51
CA GLY A 240 13.26 -9.66 4.72
C GLY A 240 14.15 -10.22 3.61
N LEU A 241 14.72 -9.33 2.80
CA LEU A 241 15.67 -9.64 1.74
C LEU A 241 17.10 -9.29 2.19
N LEU A 242 17.97 -10.28 2.39
CA LEU A 242 19.39 -10.05 2.70
C LEU A 242 20.18 -9.83 1.42
N LYS A 243 20.75 -8.63 1.28
CA LYS A 243 21.66 -8.30 0.19
C LYS A 243 23.09 -8.24 0.72
N TYR A 244 23.99 -8.95 0.05
CA TYR A 244 25.43 -8.76 0.23
C TYR A 244 26.20 -8.83 -1.09
N ALA A 245 27.43 -8.31 -1.06
CA ALA A 245 28.41 -8.47 -2.14
C ALA A 245 29.68 -9.06 -1.55
N MET A 246 30.19 -10.12 -2.16
CA MET A 246 31.40 -10.84 -1.72
C MET A 246 32.36 -11.10 -2.87
N THR A 247 33.62 -11.31 -2.55
CA THR A 247 34.60 -11.94 -3.43
C THR A 247 34.27 -13.43 -3.64
N LEU A 248 34.93 -14.08 -4.60
CA LEU A 248 34.72 -15.50 -4.92
C LEU A 248 35.02 -16.44 -3.74
N ASP A 249 35.96 -16.04 -2.88
CA ASP A 249 36.32 -16.67 -1.61
C ASP A 249 35.50 -16.16 -0.40
N GLY A 250 34.35 -15.53 -0.64
CA GLY A 250 33.35 -15.25 0.38
C GLY A 250 33.69 -14.10 1.34
N LYS A 251 34.47 -13.10 0.91
CA LYS A 251 34.84 -11.94 1.76
C LYS A 251 34.10 -10.66 1.33
N ILE A 252 33.57 -9.91 2.31
CA ILE A 252 32.86 -8.63 2.07
C ILE A 252 33.78 -7.40 2.20
N ALA A 253 34.97 -7.59 2.77
CA ALA A 253 36.02 -6.58 2.90
C ALA A 253 37.38 -7.25 3.14
N THR A 254 38.47 -6.49 3.06
CA THR A 254 39.77 -6.91 3.61
C THR A 254 39.73 -7.02 5.14
N HIS A 255 40.77 -7.58 5.75
CA HIS A 255 40.91 -7.62 7.20
C HIS A 255 41.00 -6.22 7.85
N THR A 256 41.34 -5.16 7.10
CA THR A 256 41.32 -3.76 7.58
C THR A 256 39.92 -3.14 7.50
N GLY A 257 38.95 -3.83 6.90
CA GLY A 257 37.60 -3.32 6.66
C GLY A 257 37.43 -2.58 5.33
N HIS A 258 38.45 -2.54 4.47
CA HIS A 258 38.34 -1.89 3.16
C HIS A 258 37.50 -2.74 2.20
N SER A 259 36.36 -2.20 1.76
CA SER A 259 35.33 -2.88 0.95
C SER A 259 35.09 -2.23 -0.42
N ALA A 260 35.65 -1.04 -0.67
CA ALA A 260 35.50 -0.29 -1.91
C ALA A 260 36.50 -0.76 -2.99
N TRP A 261 36.12 -1.45 -4.07
CA TRP A 261 34.79 -1.98 -4.40
C TRP A 261 34.88 -3.48 -4.64
N VAL A 262 34.15 -4.26 -3.84
CA VAL A 262 33.93 -5.70 -4.08
C VAL A 262 33.16 -5.90 -5.39
N SER A 263 31.90 -5.46 -5.47
CA SER A 263 31.06 -5.62 -6.66
C SER A 263 31.24 -4.51 -7.71
N SER A 264 30.83 -4.81 -8.94
CA SER A 264 30.85 -3.94 -10.12
C SER A 264 29.84 -2.77 -10.04
N PRO A 265 29.98 -1.73 -10.90
CA PRO A 265 28.97 -0.70 -11.07
C PRO A 265 27.58 -1.24 -11.43
N GLN A 266 27.51 -2.25 -12.30
CA GLN A 266 26.27 -2.90 -12.74
C GLN A 266 25.53 -3.55 -11.58
N SER A 267 26.25 -4.30 -10.73
CA SER A 267 25.68 -4.86 -9.50
C SER A 267 25.20 -3.79 -8.53
N ARG A 268 25.90 -2.65 -8.42
CA ARG A 268 25.43 -1.52 -7.60
C ARG A 268 24.17 -0.86 -8.18
N GLN A 269 24.00 -0.82 -9.50
CA GLN A 269 22.75 -0.36 -10.14
C GLN A 269 21.57 -1.27 -9.78
N GLN A 270 21.75 -2.59 -9.81
CA GLN A 270 20.72 -3.54 -9.38
C GLN A 270 20.34 -3.33 -7.91
N VAL A 271 21.30 -3.01 -7.03
CA VAL A 271 21.02 -2.66 -5.62
C VAL A 271 20.21 -1.37 -5.51
N PHE A 272 20.48 -0.36 -6.33
CA PHE A 272 19.68 0.88 -6.36
C PHE A 272 18.24 0.63 -6.82
N GLU A 273 18.04 -0.30 -7.74
CA GLU A 273 16.70 -0.79 -8.15
C GLU A 273 16.01 -1.52 -7.00
N THR A 274 16.66 -2.48 -6.35
CA THR A 274 16.11 -3.17 -5.17
C THR A 274 15.74 -2.20 -4.06
N ARG A 275 16.56 -1.17 -3.78
CA ARG A 275 16.22 -0.11 -2.82
C ARG A 275 14.97 0.66 -3.19
N SER A 276 14.76 0.98 -4.47
CA SER A 276 13.54 1.68 -4.89
C SER A 276 12.29 0.83 -4.69
N ARG A 277 12.42 -0.50 -4.77
CA ARG A 277 11.36 -1.51 -4.61
C ARG A 277 11.18 -2.02 -3.17
N SER A 278 11.89 -1.48 -2.19
CA SER A 278 11.85 -1.91 -0.79
C SER A 278 11.38 -0.77 0.11
N ASP A 279 10.47 -1.03 1.05
CA ASP A 279 9.93 0.01 1.94
C ASP A 279 10.96 0.51 2.95
N ALA A 280 11.91 -0.35 3.33
CA ALA A 280 13.00 -0.02 4.23
C ALA A 280 14.34 -0.63 3.81
N VAL A 281 15.43 0.06 4.16
CA VAL A 281 16.81 -0.45 4.13
C VAL A 281 17.35 -0.48 5.55
N ILE A 282 17.72 -1.66 6.03
CA ILE A 282 18.14 -1.92 7.41
C ILE A 282 19.64 -2.18 7.48
N VAL A 283 20.33 -1.45 8.36
CA VAL A 283 21.78 -1.58 8.61
C VAL A 283 22.11 -1.59 10.10
N GLY A 284 23.25 -2.17 10.45
CA GLY A 284 23.80 -2.08 11.81
C GLY A 284 24.70 -0.85 12.01
N GLY A 285 24.85 -0.40 13.25
CA GLY A 285 25.73 0.75 13.58
C GLY A 285 27.18 0.61 13.10
N CYS A 286 27.71 -0.62 12.95
CA CYS A 286 29.02 -0.87 12.35
C CYS A 286 29.12 -0.34 10.91
N THR A 287 28.10 -0.55 10.09
CA THR A 287 28.02 -0.06 8.70
C THR A 287 28.01 1.46 8.67
N VAL A 288 27.27 2.10 9.59
CA VAL A 288 27.23 3.57 9.72
C VAL A 288 28.61 4.14 10.07
N ARG A 289 29.30 3.53 11.04
CA ARG A 289 30.65 3.97 11.47
C ARG A 289 31.74 3.75 10.41
N ARG A 290 31.66 2.70 9.61
CA ARG A 290 32.70 2.35 8.61
C ARG A 290 32.46 3.02 7.26
N ASP A 291 31.23 3.01 6.76
CA ASP A 291 30.93 3.36 5.37
C ASP A 291 30.27 4.75 5.22
N ASN A 292 29.75 5.31 6.32
CA ASN A 292 28.93 6.54 6.35
C ASN A 292 27.97 6.63 5.13
N PRO A 293 27.06 5.66 4.96
CA PRO A 293 26.27 5.49 3.74
C PRO A 293 25.11 6.49 3.68
N GLN A 294 24.63 6.78 2.48
CA GLN A 294 23.37 7.53 2.28
C GLN A 294 22.13 6.63 2.31
N LEU A 295 22.27 5.37 1.90
CA LEU A 295 21.20 4.36 1.72
C LEU A 295 20.02 4.76 0.82
N THR A 296 20.21 5.78 -0.02
CA THR A 296 19.25 6.23 -1.04
C THR A 296 19.31 5.37 -2.31
N THR A 297 18.31 5.53 -3.18
CA THR A 297 18.25 4.92 -4.52
C THR A 297 19.18 5.60 -5.54
N ARG A 298 19.65 6.82 -5.27
CA ARG A 298 20.49 7.65 -6.17
C ARG A 298 19.89 7.87 -7.57
N ARG A 299 18.58 7.72 -7.72
CA ARG A 299 17.82 8.18 -8.88
C ARG A 299 17.25 9.55 -8.58
N GLU A 300 17.13 10.38 -9.60
CA GLU A 300 16.37 11.63 -9.51
C GLU A 300 14.87 11.27 -9.59
N GLY A 301 14.09 11.75 -8.63
CA GLY A 301 12.69 11.36 -8.47
C GLY A 301 12.48 9.92 -8.00
N GLY A 302 11.21 9.59 -7.75
CA GLY A 302 10.77 8.27 -7.31
C GLY A 302 10.97 7.99 -5.81
N HIS A 303 10.61 6.76 -5.42
CA HIS A 303 10.62 6.32 -4.03
C HIS A 303 12.02 6.34 -3.37
N GLN A 304 12.06 6.66 -2.07
CA GLN A 304 13.23 6.51 -1.22
C GLN A 304 12.86 5.67 0.01
N PRO A 305 13.56 4.55 0.26
CA PRO A 305 13.24 3.65 1.36
C PRO A 305 13.45 4.32 2.73
N MET A 306 12.69 3.86 3.72
CA MET A 306 12.95 4.16 5.13
C MET A 306 14.32 3.64 5.55
N ARG A 307 15.20 4.51 6.04
CA ARG A 307 16.56 4.12 6.45
C ARG A 307 16.56 3.73 7.93
N ILE A 308 16.69 2.45 8.24
CA ILE A 308 16.66 1.94 9.63
C ILE A 308 18.08 1.58 10.10
N VAL A 309 18.54 2.26 11.14
CA VAL A 309 19.82 1.97 11.81
C VAL A 309 19.57 1.24 13.12
N MET A 310 20.08 0.02 13.26
CA MET A 310 20.07 -0.73 14.52
C MET A 310 21.34 -0.44 15.33
N SER A 311 21.21 0.15 16.51
CA SER A 311 22.33 0.37 17.44
C SER A 311 21.87 0.32 18.90
N ARG A 312 22.23 -0.77 19.61
CA ARG A 312 21.86 -1.00 21.02
C ARG A 312 22.27 0.13 21.96
N THR A 313 23.48 0.66 21.79
CA THR A 313 24.10 1.65 22.70
C THR A 313 24.10 3.08 22.17
N LEU A 314 23.62 3.32 20.94
CA LEU A 314 23.82 4.57 20.19
C LEU A 314 25.30 4.97 20.08
N ASP A 315 26.22 4.01 20.03
CA ASP A 315 27.59 4.24 19.57
C ASP A 315 27.58 4.52 18.06
N LEU A 316 27.31 5.78 17.71
CA LEU A 316 27.11 6.27 16.36
C LEU A 316 27.78 7.64 16.24
N PRO A 317 28.33 8.00 15.07
CA PRO A 317 28.94 9.31 14.87
C PRO A 317 27.86 10.40 14.93
N ALA A 318 28.21 11.54 15.56
CA ALA A 318 27.33 12.71 15.63
C ALA A 318 27.00 13.27 14.24
N GLU A 319 27.94 13.17 13.30
CA GLU A 319 27.73 13.50 11.89
C GLU A 319 27.71 12.25 11.02
N ALA A 320 26.57 12.00 10.37
CA ALA A 320 26.40 10.95 9.37
C ALA A 320 25.42 11.41 8.29
N LYS A 321 25.59 10.91 7.06
CA LYS A 321 24.69 11.19 5.92
C LYS A 321 23.27 10.65 6.11
N LEU A 322 23.06 9.81 7.13
CA LEU A 322 21.75 9.29 7.54
C LEU A 322 20.97 10.26 8.42
N TRP A 323 21.61 11.25 9.04
CA TRP A 323 20.96 12.24 9.90
C TRP A 323 20.37 13.42 9.13
N ASP A 324 20.78 13.60 7.88
CA ASP A 324 20.08 14.48 6.94
C ASP A 324 18.84 13.76 6.39
N VAL A 325 17.68 14.11 6.94
CA VAL A 325 16.38 13.55 6.56
C VAL A 325 15.73 14.24 5.35
N SER A 326 16.37 15.25 4.75
CA SER A 326 15.86 15.92 3.54
C SER A 326 15.84 14.98 2.33
N HIS A 327 16.82 14.06 2.25
CA HIS A 327 16.96 13.09 1.18
C HIS A 327 16.06 11.85 1.34
N ALA A 328 15.88 11.36 2.57
CA ALA A 328 15.07 10.18 2.88
C ALA A 328 14.78 10.11 4.40
N PRO A 329 13.63 9.58 4.83
CA PRO A 329 13.35 9.42 6.25
C PRO A 329 14.31 8.42 6.91
N THR A 330 14.60 8.64 8.20
CA THR A 330 15.52 7.80 8.98
C THR A 330 14.91 7.43 10.33
N ILE A 331 15.04 6.16 10.68
CA ILE A 331 14.75 5.58 11.99
C ILE A 331 16.07 5.12 12.62
N VAL A 332 16.27 5.42 13.90
CA VAL A 332 17.28 4.78 14.74
C VAL A 332 16.58 3.91 15.78
N ALA A 333 16.74 2.59 15.64
CA ALA A 333 16.25 1.61 16.58
C ALA A 333 17.34 1.33 17.65
N THR A 334 16.98 1.52 18.92
CA THR A 334 17.92 1.44 20.04
C THR A 334 17.33 0.73 21.26
N GLN A 335 18.17 0.40 22.23
CA GLN A 335 17.74 -0.18 23.50
C GLN A 335 17.29 0.93 24.47
N ARG A 336 16.26 0.68 25.28
CA ARG A 336 15.70 1.67 26.21
C ARG A 336 16.79 2.27 27.11
N GLY A 337 16.79 3.59 27.23
CA GLY A 337 17.75 4.33 28.07
C GLY A 337 19.11 4.63 27.41
N ALA A 338 19.39 4.13 26.20
CA ALA A 338 20.66 4.42 25.52
C ALA A 338 20.82 5.91 25.20
N ARG A 339 21.91 6.55 25.67
CA ARG A 339 22.38 7.93 25.38
C ARG A 339 21.26 8.94 25.09
N LEU A 340 20.48 9.31 26.11
CA LEU A 340 19.30 10.18 25.96
C LEU A 340 19.58 11.51 25.21
N ASP A 341 20.72 12.15 25.44
CA ASP A 341 21.08 13.40 24.75
C ASP A 341 21.37 13.19 23.26
N PHE A 342 21.95 12.04 22.89
CA PHE A 342 22.11 11.66 21.48
C PHE A 342 20.75 11.39 20.83
N GLN A 343 19.81 10.77 21.55
CA GLN A 343 18.43 10.64 21.06
C GLN A 343 17.76 12.01 20.86
N ARG A 344 18.04 12.99 21.72
CA ARG A 344 17.50 14.35 21.60
C ARG A 344 18.02 15.04 20.34
N MET A 345 19.34 15.03 20.14
CA MET A 345 20.00 15.54 18.93
C MET A 345 19.45 14.90 17.64
N LEU A 346 19.25 13.57 17.64
CA LEU A 346 18.64 12.88 16.50
C LEU A 346 17.20 13.38 16.22
N ARG A 347 16.36 13.51 17.26
CA ARG A 347 14.99 14.02 17.12
C ARG A 347 14.95 15.48 16.65
N GLU A 348 15.88 16.32 17.11
CA GLU A 348 16.04 17.70 16.66
C GLU A 348 16.40 17.78 15.17
N ARG A 349 17.16 16.81 14.65
CA ARG A 349 17.41 16.63 13.20
C ARG A 349 16.25 15.95 12.45
N GLY A 350 15.12 15.69 13.10
CA GLY A 350 13.95 15.03 12.51
C GLY A 350 14.10 13.52 12.30
N VAL A 351 15.12 12.89 12.89
CA VAL A 351 15.30 11.42 12.88
C VAL A 351 14.35 10.79 13.90
N GLU A 352 13.61 9.77 13.48
CA GLU A 352 12.73 9.00 14.36
C GLU A 352 13.56 8.07 15.25
N VAL A 353 13.34 8.08 16.57
CA VAL A 353 14.11 7.27 17.52
C VAL A 353 13.20 6.30 18.27
N LEU A 354 13.32 5.01 17.93
CA LEU A 354 12.54 3.92 18.50
C LEU A 354 13.33 3.22 19.63
N GLN A 355 12.67 3.00 20.76
CA GLN A 355 13.25 2.34 21.92
C GLN A 355 12.59 0.98 22.15
N PHE A 356 13.41 -0.07 22.19
CA PHE A 356 13.03 -1.43 22.51
C PHE A 356 13.62 -1.82 23.87
N ASP A 357 12.91 -2.64 24.65
CA ASP A 357 13.47 -3.17 25.91
C ASP A 357 14.69 -4.07 25.61
N PHE A 358 14.55 -4.90 24.57
CA PHE A 358 15.62 -5.66 23.95
C PHE A 358 15.57 -5.43 22.44
N LEU A 359 16.62 -4.81 21.87
CA LEU A 359 16.71 -4.60 20.43
C LEU A 359 17.21 -5.87 19.73
N THR A 360 16.30 -6.58 19.07
CA THR A 360 16.58 -7.75 18.22
C THR A 360 16.17 -7.49 16.77
N PRO A 361 16.69 -8.24 15.79
CA PRO A 361 16.22 -8.17 14.40
C PRO A 361 14.73 -8.52 14.28
N ASP A 362 14.28 -9.50 15.05
CA ASP A 362 12.88 -9.92 15.16
C ASP A 362 11.96 -8.75 15.60
N ALA A 363 12.32 -8.03 16.66
CA ALA A 363 11.55 -6.89 17.13
C ALA A 363 11.45 -5.75 16.10
N VAL A 364 12.52 -5.53 15.31
CA VAL A 364 12.51 -4.57 14.20
C VAL A 364 11.67 -5.07 13.02
N ALA A 365 11.75 -6.36 12.67
CA ALA A 365 10.92 -6.96 11.61
C ALA A 365 9.42 -6.90 11.98
N LYS A 366 9.08 -7.16 13.25
CA LYS A 366 7.73 -6.97 13.78
C LYS A 366 7.30 -5.50 13.72
N TYR A 367 8.14 -4.57 14.15
CA TYR A 367 7.84 -3.14 14.01
C TYR A 367 7.58 -2.75 12.54
N CYS A 368 8.35 -3.29 11.59
CA CYS A 368 8.11 -3.09 10.16
C CYS A 368 6.79 -3.70 9.67
N TYR A 369 6.40 -4.88 10.18
CA TYR A 369 5.07 -5.47 9.92
C TYR A 369 3.95 -4.55 10.41
N ASP A 370 4.06 -4.08 11.66
CA ASP A 370 3.09 -3.22 12.32
C ASP A 370 3.05 -1.82 11.65
N ARG A 371 4.18 -1.31 11.15
CA ARG A 371 4.26 -0.06 10.35
C ARG A 371 3.64 -0.19 8.95
N GLY A 372 3.42 -1.42 8.50
CA GLY A 372 2.79 -1.74 7.23
C GLY A 372 3.74 -1.81 6.04
N PHE A 373 5.00 -2.20 6.28
CA PHE A 373 5.93 -2.56 5.22
C PHE A 373 5.62 -3.98 4.70
N LEU A 374 5.80 -4.15 3.40
CA LEU A 374 5.79 -5.39 2.65
C LEU A 374 7.19 -6.01 2.59
N GLN A 375 8.23 -5.22 2.31
CA GLN A 375 9.60 -5.67 2.08
C GLN A 375 10.66 -4.82 2.81
N CYS A 376 11.63 -5.48 3.43
CA CYS A 376 12.77 -4.85 4.10
C CYS A 376 14.10 -5.38 3.53
N LEU A 377 14.92 -4.50 2.97
CA LEU A 377 16.24 -4.82 2.44
C LEU A 377 17.30 -4.74 3.55
N TRP A 378 17.91 -5.86 3.92
CA TRP A 378 19.00 -5.91 4.89
C TRP A 378 20.34 -5.74 4.17
N GLU A 379 20.99 -4.59 4.32
CA GLU A 379 22.33 -4.30 3.80
C GLU A 379 23.36 -4.26 4.93
N CYS A 380 23.40 -5.35 5.71
CA CYS A 380 24.18 -5.43 6.94
C CYS A 380 25.34 -6.44 6.83
N GLY A 381 26.36 -6.26 7.67
CA GLY A 381 27.46 -7.22 7.79
C GLY A 381 27.09 -8.45 8.62
N GLY A 382 27.90 -9.51 8.54
CA GLY A 382 27.62 -10.83 9.12
C GLY A 382 27.16 -10.85 10.58
N MET A 383 27.66 -9.94 11.42
CA MET A 383 27.27 -9.82 12.84
C MET A 383 25.80 -9.43 13.07
N LEU A 384 25.13 -8.82 12.08
CA LEU A 384 23.68 -8.54 12.12
C LEU A 384 22.92 -9.51 11.21
N ALA A 385 23.51 -9.92 10.08
CA ALA A 385 22.86 -10.87 9.17
C ALA A 385 22.59 -12.23 9.84
N ALA A 386 23.54 -12.79 10.59
CA ALA A 386 23.36 -14.08 11.26
C ALA A 386 22.19 -14.10 12.27
N PRO A 387 22.11 -13.22 13.29
CA PRO A 387 20.96 -13.19 14.18
C PRO A 387 19.65 -12.76 13.51
N ALA A 388 19.70 -12.10 12.34
CA ALA A 388 18.51 -11.77 11.56
C ALA A 388 18.00 -12.96 10.72
N ILE A 389 18.89 -13.85 10.25
CA ILE A 389 18.53 -15.15 9.67
C ILE A 389 17.94 -16.05 10.77
N ALA A 390 18.67 -16.24 11.87
CA ALA A 390 18.24 -17.12 12.97
C ALA A 390 16.95 -16.65 13.65
N GLY A 391 16.71 -15.33 13.73
CA GLY A 391 15.49 -14.73 14.28
C GLY A 391 14.31 -14.63 13.31
N GLY A 392 14.36 -15.27 12.13
CA GLY A 392 13.26 -15.20 11.15
C GLY A 392 12.91 -13.78 10.70
N ALA A 393 13.93 -12.93 10.53
CA ALA A 393 13.80 -11.56 10.03
C ALA A 393 14.32 -11.41 8.59
N ILE A 394 15.05 -12.42 8.11
CA ILE A 394 15.52 -12.61 6.73
C ILE A 394 14.93 -13.92 6.22
N HIS A 395 14.50 -13.92 4.95
CA HIS A 395 13.78 -15.02 4.31
C HIS A 395 14.29 -15.30 2.89
N LYS A 396 14.77 -14.27 2.19
CA LYS A 396 15.34 -14.37 0.84
C LYS A 396 16.74 -13.76 0.81
N THR A 397 17.64 -14.32 0.00
CA THR A 397 19.01 -13.82 -0.21
C THR A 397 19.17 -13.24 -1.61
N MET A 398 19.95 -12.17 -1.74
CA MET A 398 20.43 -11.56 -2.98
C MET A 398 21.95 -11.35 -2.88
N ALA A 399 22.71 -12.32 -3.36
CA ALA A 399 24.16 -12.39 -3.24
C ALA A 399 24.83 -11.97 -4.55
N PHE A 400 25.75 -11.01 -4.50
CA PHE A 400 26.64 -10.70 -5.62
C PHE A 400 28.03 -11.29 -5.37
N VAL A 401 28.50 -12.14 -6.27
CA VAL A 401 29.82 -12.79 -6.22
C VAL A 401 30.71 -12.14 -7.29
N ALA A 402 31.70 -11.38 -6.85
CA ALA A 402 32.68 -10.74 -7.72
C ALA A 402 33.85 -11.69 -8.03
N PRO A 403 34.41 -11.69 -9.25
CA PRO A 403 35.54 -12.54 -9.65
C PRO A 403 36.86 -11.99 -9.08
N LYS A 404 37.00 -12.07 -7.76
CA LYS A 404 38.11 -11.54 -6.95
C LYS A 404 38.43 -12.53 -5.84
N LEU A 405 39.66 -12.51 -5.34
CA LEU A 405 40.13 -13.26 -4.16
C LEU A 405 40.87 -12.31 -3.22
N ILE A 406 40.70 -12.46 -1.90
CA ILE A 406 41.37 -11.61 -0.88
C ILE A 406 42.01 -12.46 0.23
N GLY A 407 41.44 -13.62 0.55
CA GLY A 407 41.84 -14.50 1.62
C GLY A 407 41.66 -13.87 3.01
N GLY A 408 42.48 -14.32 3.95
CA GLY A 408 42.55 -13.78 5.30
C GLY A 408 41.51 -14.37 6.27
N THR A 409 42.01 -14.95 7.36
CA THR A 409 41.18 -15.50 8.46
C THR A 409 40.35 -14.42 9.15
N ARG A 410 40.90 -13.21 9.30
CA ARG A 410 40.21 -12.04 9.88
C ARG A 410 39.41 -11.20 8.87
N ALA A 411 39.36 -11.59 7.59
CA ALA A 411 38.54 -10.88 6.60
C ALA A 411 37.06 -11.28 6.78
N PRO A 412 36.14 -10.31 6.92
CA PRO A 412 34.74 -10.59 7.26
C PRO A 412 33.98 -11.30 6.14
N THR A 413 33.08 -12.18 6.54
CA THR A 413 32.14 -12.94 5.69
C THR A 413 30.76 -12.26 5.64
N PRO A 414 29.89 -12.58 4.65
CA PRO A 414 28.54 -12.02 4.54
C PRO A 414 27.62 -12.36 5.70
N VAL A 415 27.72 -13.60 6.18
CA VAL A 415 27.00 -14.13 7.34
C VAL A 415 28.03 -14.42 8.43
N GLY A 416 27.69 -14.06 9.67
CA GLY A 416 28.48 -14.38 10.85
C GLY A 416 28.21 -15.79 11.35
N ASP A 417 28.45 -16.02 12.63
CA ASP A 417 28.19 -17.31 13.27
C ASP A 417 26.68 -17.58 13.41
N LEU A 418 26.23 -18.74 12.91
CA LEU A 418 24.87 -19.26 13.06
C LEU A 418 24.78 -20.40 14.09
N GLY A 419 25.90 -20.82 14.69
CA GLY A 419 25.97 -21.92 15.66
C GLY A 419 26.02 -23.32 15.04
N PHE A 420 26.16 -23.44 13.72
CA PHE A 420 26.27 -24.73 13.05
C PHE A 420 27.68 -25.32 13.19
N VAL A 421 27.73 -26.60 13.57
CA VAL A 421 28.96 -27.37 13.78
C VAL A 421 29.16 -28.48 12.74
N GLU A 422 28.09 -28.87 12.04
CA GLU A 422 28.11 -29.89 10.98
C GLU A 422 27.55 -29.35 9.65
N MET A 423 28.06 -29.86 8.52
CA MET A 423 27.61 -29.41 7.18
C MET A 423 26.15 -29.83 6.88
N THR A 424 25.65 -30.88 7.53
CA THR A 424 24.24 -31.31 7.52
C THR A 424 23.27 -30.27 8.10
N GLN A 425 23.77 -29.31 8.89
CA GLN A 425 23.00 -28.21 9.48
C GLN A 425 22.99 -26.96 8.59
N ALA A 426 23.74 -26.94 7.47
CA ALA A 426 23.84 -25.79 6.59
C ALA A 426 22.49 -25.47 5.92
N LEU A 427 22.13 -24.19 5.89
CA LEU A 427 20.89 -23.73 5.27
C LEU A 427 21.01 -23.82 3.74
N GLN A 428 20.48 -24.90 3.16
CA GLN A 428 20.35 -25.05 1.72
C GLN A 428 19.28 -24.09 1.19
N LEU A 429 19.63 -23.23 0.22
CA LEU A 429 18.67 -22.30 -0.35
C LEU A 429 17.70 -23.00 -1.31
N GLU A 430 16.45 -22.54 -1.32
CA GLU A 430 15.35 -23.01 -2.15
C GLU A 430 15.10 -22.05 -3.33
N GLU A 431 14.51 -22.58 -4.42
CA GLU A 431 14.19 -21.85 -5.67
C GLU A 431 15.38 -20.99 -6.19
N VAL A 432 16.59 -21.55 -6.16
CA VAL A 432 17.82 -20.81 -6.46
C VAL A 432 17.91 -20.41 -7.93
N GLN A 433 18.06 -19.10 -8.17
CA GLN A 433 18.28 -18.52 -9.49
C GLN A 433 19.68 -17.88 -9.57
N TRP A 434 20.29 -17.97 -10.75
CA TRP A 434 21.61 -17.44 -11.05
C TRP A 434 21.55 -16.54 -12.29
N ARG A 435 22.18 -15.35 -12.23
CA ARG A 435 22.22 -14.42 -13.36
C ARG A 435 23.53 -13.64 -13.37
N GLN A 436 24.18 -13.55 -14.54
CA GLN A 436 25.35 -12.69 -14.71
C GLN A 436 24.96 -11.21 -14.69
N VAL A 437 25.70 -10.39 -13.95
CA VAL A 437 25.51 -8.93 -13.83
C VAL A 437 26.84 -8.24 -14.07
N GLY A 438 27.11 -7.90 -15.34
CA GLY A 438 28.43 -7.44 -15.76
C GLY A 438 29.50 -8.52 -15.52
N PRO A 439 30.58 -8.25 -14.76
CA PRO A 439 31.57 -9.25 -14.40
C PRO A 439 31.19 -10.10 -13.18
N ASP A 440 30.15 -9.72 -12.42
CA ASP A 440 29.75 -10.44 -11.20
C ASP A 440 28.67 -11.48 -11.50
N LEU A 441 28.53 -12.48 -10.63
CA LEU A 441 27.40 -13.41 -10.62
C LEU A 441 26.41 -13.01 -9.51
N MET A 442 25.14 -12.84 -9.85
CA MET A 442 24.05 -12.64 -8.89
C MET A 442 23.35 -13.97 -8.63
N LEU A 443 23.27 -14.37 -7.36
CA LEU A 443 22.41 -15.44 -6.87
C LEU A 443 21.22 -14.84 -6.13
N THR A 444 20.04 -15.42 -6.32
CA THR A 444 18.89 -15.25 -5.43
C THR A 444 18.33 -16.61 -5.02
N GLY A 445 17.80 -16.71 -3.81
CA GLY A 445 17.15 -17.93 -3.31
C GLY A 445 16.51 -17.70 -1.94
N TYR A 446 15.57 -18.55 -1.57
CA TYR A 446 14.85 -18.50 -0.29
C TYR A 446 15.56 -19.35 0.77
N LEU A 447 15.40 -18.98 2.04
CA LEU A 447 15.83 -19.78 3.18
C LEU A 447 14.75 -20.83 3.50
N PRO A 448 15.12 -22.06 3.94
CA PRO A 448 14.17 -23.14 4.21
C PRO A 448 13.00 -22.76 5.13
N GLN A 449 13.27 -21.90 6.11
CA GLN A 449 12.29 -21.32 7.03
C GLN A 449 11.16 -20.49 6.38
N SER A 450 11.23 -20.24 5.07
CA SER A 450 10.19 -19.56 4.30
C SER A 450 9.47 -20.45 3.27
N GLY A 451 9.99 -21.66 2.98
CA GLY A 451 9.40 -22.65 2.06
C GLY A 451 9.37 -22.27 0.58
N GLY A 452 9.96 -21.13 0.19
CA GLY A 452 9.89 -20.61 -1.18
C GLY A 452 8.55 -19.95 -1.55
N LEU A 453 8.48 -19.41 -2.76
CA LEU A 453 7.32 -18.68 -3.26
C LEU A 453 6.11 -19.60 -3.46
N ARG A 454 6.32 -20.83 -3.94
CA ARG A 454 5.21 -21.77 -4.20
C ARG A 454 4.56 -22.29 -2.90
N ALA A 455 5.32 -22.53 -1.83
CA ALA A 455 4.75 -22.90 -0.54
C ALA A 455 3.96 -21.76 0.11
N LEU A 456 4.45 -20.51 0.00
CA LEU A 456 3.70 -19.32 0.45
C LEU A 456 2.37 -19.17 -0.31
N ALA A 457 2.34 -19.46 -1.60
CA ALA A 457 1.11 -19.44 -2.40
C ALA A 457 0.08 -20.48 -1.92
N ALA A 458 0.54 -21.71 -1.67
CA ALA A 458 -0.30 -22.80 -1.16
C ALA A 458 -0.84 -22.49 0.25
N ALA A 459 0.03 -22.10 1.20
CA ALA A 459 -0.37 -21.76 2.56
C ALA A 459 -1.35 -20.57 2.61
N ALA A 460 -1.21 -19.60 1.71
CA ALA A 460 -2.18 -18.51 1.59
C ALA A 460 -3.56 -19.02 1.15
N ALA A 461 -3.63 -20.04 0.28
CA ALA A 461 -4.89 -20.64 -0.18
C ALA A 461 -5.56 -21.53 0.88
N GLU A 462 -4.79 -22.26 1.67
CA GLU A 462 -5.32 -23.16 2.73
C GLU A 462 -5.94 -22.40 3.91
N SER A 463 -5.51 -21.15 4.16
CA SER A 463 -6.00 -20.30 5.27
C SER A 463 -7.51 -19.95 5.26
N ASP A 464 -8.24 -20.40 4.24
CA ASP A 464 -9.70 -20.28 4.09
C ASP A 464 -10.48 -21.36 4.87
N ALA A 465 -9.88 -22.54 5.09
CA ALA A 465 -10.58 -23.71 5.65
C ALA A 465 -11.09 -23.52 7.09
N ASP A 466 -10.37 -22.74 7.91
CA ASP A 466 -10.75 -22.40 9.30
C ASP A 466 -11.67 -21.18 9.40
N ALA A 467 -11.97 -20.49 8.29
CA ALA A 467 -12.72 -19.22 8.28
C ALA A 467 -14.21 -19.36 7.94
N GLN A 468 -14.65 -20.53 7.45
CA GLN A 468 -16.05 -20.79 7.12
C GLN A 468 -16.84 -21.28 8.36
N PRO A 469 -18.01 -20.70 8.70
CA PRO A 469 -18.91 -21.27 9.69
C PRO A 469 -19.55 -22.53 9.10
N SER A 470 -18.91 -23.69 9.25
CA SER A 470 -19.37 -24.95 8.69
C SER A 470 -20.74 -25.35 9.27
N SER A 471 -21.67 -25.63 8.36
CA SER A 471 -22.99 -26.16 8.69
C SER A 471 -22.87 -27.55 9.29
N SER A 472 -23.57 -27.79 10.40
CA SER A 472 -23.48 -29.05 11.14
C SER A 472 -24.06 -30.23 10.37
N THR A 473 -23.23 -31.18 9.99
CA THR A 473 -23.61 -32.59 9.80
C THR A 473 -22.68 -33.47 10.63
N GLY A 474 -23.24 -34.19 11.60
CA GLY A 474 -22.47 -35.08 12.46
C GLY A 474 -22.06 -36.35 11.70
N SER A 475 -20.79 -36.72 11.78
CA SER A 475 -20.28 -38.02 11.36
C SER A 475 -19.20 -38.48 12.33
N THR A 476 -19.34 -39.70 12.84
CA THR A 476 -18.45 -40.32 13.82
C THR A 476 -17.44 -41.25 13.15
N GLY A 477 -16.15 -41.08 13.45
CA GLY A 477 -15.08 -42.03 13.09
C GLY A 477 -13.71 -41.38 13.33
N SER A 478 -13.03 -41.60 14.45
CA SER A 478 -12.30 -42.83 14.86
C SER A 478 -10.93 -42.99 14.17
N GLY A 479 -9.90 -42.40 14.79
CA GLY A 479 -8.56 -42.97 14.93
C GLY A 479 -7.61 -42.95 13.73
N LEU A 480 -6.45 -42.30 13.93
CA LEU A 480 -5.16 -43.01 14.05
C LEU A 480 -4.10 -42.10 14.68
N ALA A 481 -3.22 -42.69 15.49
CA ALA A 481 -2.26 -41.95 16.32
C ALA A 481 -0.88 -41.83 15.66
N ALA A 482 -0.24 -40.67 15.82
CA ALA A 482 1.19 -40.53 15.57
C ALA A 482 1.97 -41.00 16.82
N ALA A 483 2.90 -41.94 16.62
CA ALA A 483 3.75 -42.46 17.68
C ALA A 483 5.21 -42.04 17.45
N ALA A 484 5.78 -41.32 18.41
CA ALA A 484 7.23 -41.16 18.57
C ALA A 484 7.55 -40.83 20.05
N GLY A 485 8.02 -41.82 20.80
CA GLY A 485 8.75 -41.58 22.05
C GLY A 485 10.21 -41.17 21.76
N GLY A 486 11.02 -40.73 22.71
CA GLY A 486 10.77 -40.64 24.16
C GLY A 486 11.95 -41.15 24.99
N ALA A 487 12.95 -40.30 25.22
CA ALA A 487 13.98 -40.41 26.29
C ALA A 487 14.62 -39.01 26.43
N ALA A 488 14.47 -38.25 27.52
CA ALA A 488 15.05 -38.43 28.87
C ALA A 488 16.60 -38.28 28.86
N GLY A 489 17.21 -37.36 29.63
CA GLY A 489 16.66 -36.31 30.49
C GLY A 489 17.77 -35.49 31.15
N GLY A 490 17.46 -34.30 31.67
CA GLY A 490 18.44 -33.42 32.34
C GLY A 490 17.78 -32.15 32.89
N GLY A 491 17.61 -32.07 34.21
CA GLY A 491 16.86 -30.98 34.85
C GLY A 491 17.69 -29.70 35.04
N GLY A 492 17.22 -28.60 34.48
CA GLY A 492 17.68 -27.23 34.78
C GLY A 492 16.48 -26.30 34.83
N GLY A 493 16.23 -25.66 35.98
CA GLY A 493 15.01 -24.89 36.19
C GLY A 493 15.09 -23.48 35.60
N GLU A 494 14.58 -23.27 34.39
CA GLU A 494 14.32 -21.94 33.84
C GLU A 494 12.86 -21.53 34.02
N ARG A 495 12.65 -20.41 34.73
CA ARG A 495 11.33 -19.78 34.81
C ARG A 495 11.04 -19.12 33.45
N GLY A 496 10.24 -19.80 32.62
CA GLY A 496 9.83 -19.30 31.31
C GLY A 496 9.30 -17.86 31.37
N ALA A 497 10.10 -16.92 30.87
CA ALA A 497 9.71 -15.52 30.73
C ALA A 497 8.59 -15.44 29.69
N ARG A 498 7.36 -15.14 30.13
CA ARG A 498 6.21 -15.01 29.23
C ARG A 498 6.47 -13.89 28.21
N HIS A 499 6.46 -14.24 26.93
CA HIS A 499 6.61 -13.30 25.81
C HIS A 499 5.59 -12.15 25.90
N PRO A 500 6.04 -10.88 25.91
CA PRO A 500 5.14 -9.76 25.73
C PRO A 500 4.94 -9.48 24.22
N GLY A 501 3.68 -9.44 23.77
CA GLY A 501 3.31 -8.56 22.66
C GLY A 501 3.19 -9.15 21.24
N SER A 502 2.62 -10.33 21.05
CA SER A 502 1.86 -10.61 19.82
C SER A 502 0.39 -10.77 20.18
N ARG A 503 -0.34 -9.65 20.25
CA ARG A 503 -1.79 -9.70 20.44
C ARG A 503 -2.45 -9.82 19.06
N LEU A 504 -3.03 -10.99 18.80
CA LEU A 504 -4.32 -11.01 18.10
C LEU A 504 -5.22 -9.98 18.79
N ALA A 505 -5.91 -9.14 18.02
CA ALA A 505 -6.79 -8.11 18.58
C ALA A 505 -7.68 -8.75 19.66
N PRO A 506 -7.68 -8.25 20.91
CA PRO A 506 -8.41 -8.90 21.99
C PRO A 506 -9.89 -8.98 21.63
N ALA A 507 -10.53 -10.10 22.01
CA ALA A 507 -11.92 -10.36 21.68
C ALA A 507 -12.80 -9.16 22.09
N GLY A 508 -13.50 -8.57 21.12
CA GLY A 508 -14.25 -7.32 21.30
C GLY A 508 -13.63 -6.07 20.67
N VAL A 509 -12.44 -6.14 20.05
CA VAL A 509 -11.78 -4.97 19.44
C VAL A 509 -11.64 -5.09 17.91
N ALA A 510 -12.05 -4.03 17.20
CA ALA A 510 -11.81 -3.81 15.78
C ALA A 510 -10.60 -2.89 15.58
N GLU A 511 -9.41 -3.50 15.47
CA GLU A 511 -8.16 -2.76 15.21
C GLU A 511 -7.96 -2.47 13.71
N PHE A 512 -7.51 -1.27 13.38
CA PHE A 512 -7.03 -0.88 12.05
C PHE A 512 -5.91 0.15 12.17
N TYR A 513 -5.04 0.20 11.18
CA TYR A 513 -4.07 1.29 11.02
C TYR A 513 -3.94 1.68 9.55
N LYS A 514 -3.95 0.70 8.66
CA LYS A 514 -3.66 0.84 7.24
C LYS A 514 -4.81 0.36 6.37
N ALA A 515 -4.92 0.89 5.16
CA ALA A 515 -6.11 0.70 4.34
C ALA A 515 -6.32 -0.75 3.83
N TRP A 516 -5.30 -1.62 3.84
CA TRP A 516 -5.43 -3.06 3.58
C TRP A 516 -6.20 -3.86 4.66
N ASP A 517 -6.43 -3.27 5.84
CA ASP A 517 -6.78 -4.05 7.03
C ASP A 517 -8.22 -4.55 6.86
N ARG A 518 -8.64 -5.55 7.64
CA ARG A 518 -10.05 -5.97 7.67
C ARG A 518 -10.99 -4.80 7.98
N TYR A 519 -10.51 -3.82 8.75
CA TYR A 519 -11.18 -2.56 9.05
C TYR A 519 -10.44 -1.35 8.42
N GLY A 520 -9.60 -1.58 7.40
CA GLY A 520 -8.75 -0.57 6.79
C GLY A 520 -9.50 0.54 6.06
N CYS A 521 -10.74 0.27 5.64
CA CYS A 521 -11.67 1.30 5.17
C CYS A 521 -12.03 2.33 6.26
N PHE A 522 -11.63 2.16 7.53
CA PHE A 522 -11.72 3.19 8.56
C PHE A 522 -10.58 4.22 8.51
N SER A 523 -9.43 3.86 7.92
CA SER A 523 -8.27 4.75 7.76
C SER A 523 -8.59 5.99 6.94
N ASN A 524 -8.07 7.15 7.33
CA ASN A 524 -8.06 8.39 6.56
C ASN A 524 -7.24 8.28 5.25
N PHE A 525 -6.38 7.27 5.14
CA PHE A 525 -5.57 6.94 3.96
C PHE A 525 -6.29 6.00 2.96
N SER A 526 -7.53 5.58 3.23
CA SER A 526 -8.32 4.77 2.28
C SER A 526 -8.69 5.55 1.00
N PRO A 527 -8.89 4.90 -0.17
CA PRO A 527 -9.17 5.52 -1.47
C PRO A 527 -10.53 6.23 -1.62
N HIS A 528 -11.32 6.33 -0.54
CA HIS A 528 -12.67 6.87 -0.56
C HIS A 528 -12.68 8.41 -0.69
N ARG A 529 -12.96 8.90 -1.91
CA ARG A 529 -13.20 10.33 -2.17
C ARG A 529 -14.35 10.86 -1.32
N ILE A 530 -14.25 12.09 -0.82
CA ILE A 530 -15.34 12.74 -0.07
C ILE A 530 -15.77 14.04 -0.72
N SER A 531 -17.07 14.27 -0.72
CA SER A 531 -17.70 15.49 -1.21
C SER A 531 -18.15 16.33 -0.01
N MET A 532 -17.67 17.56 0.07
CA MET A 532 -17.92 18.48 1.19
C MET A 532 -18.62 19.75 0.67
N PRO A 533 -19.60 20.32 1.37
CA PRO A 533 -20.19 21.61 0.97
C PRO A 533 -19.12 22.71 0.97
N GLU A 534 -19.25 23.69 0.07
CA GLU A 534 -18.37 24.85 0.06
C GLU A 534 -18.54 25.70 1.32
N GLY A 535 -17.54 25.64 2.20
CA GLY A 535 -17.34 26.62 3.26
C GLY A 535 -16.71 27.91 2.71
N PRO A 536 -16.55 28.95 3.55
CA PRO A 536 -16.15 30.27 3.08
C PRO A 536 -14.78 30.36 2.38
N MET A 537 -13.90 29.35 2.49
CA MET A 537 -12.61 29.25 1.77
C MET A 537 -12.27 27.78 1.42
N THR A 538 -12.88 27.25 0.36
CA THR A 538 -12.55 25.94 -0.26
C THR A 538 -11.71 26.12 -1.53
N PRO A 539 -11.07 25.05 -2.08
CA PRO A 539 -10.15 25.17 -3.22
C PRO A 539 -10.69 25.94 -4.44
N GLY A 540 -11.96 25.69 -4.83
CA GLY A 540 -12.60 26.41 -5.94
C GLY A 540 -12.71 27.90 -5.68
N ARG A 541 -13.21 28.28 -4.50
CA ARG A 541 -13.30 29.69 -4.08
C ARG A 541 -11.93 30.35 -3.93
N CYS A 542 -10.90 29.62 -3.51
CA CYS A 542 -9.53 30.13 -3.47
C CYS A 542 -8.98 30.41 -4.88
N GLN A 543 -9.23 29.54 -5.87
CA GLN A 543 -8.82 29.79 -7.26
C GLN A 543 -9.56 30.99 -7.85
N GLU A 544 -10.88 31.10 -7.64
CA GLU A 544 -11.67 32.27 -8.06
C GLU A 544 -11.17 33.56 -7.39
N LEU A 545 -10.98 33.57 -6.06
CA LEU A 545 -10.47 34.73 -5.32
C LEU A 545 -9.02 35.10 -5.64
N HIS A 546 -8.21 34.13 -6.10
CA HIS A 546 -6.85 34.38 -6.57
C HIS A 546 -6.86 35.00 -7.97
N GLN A 547 -7.69 34.49 -8.89
CA GLN A 547 -7.88 35.11 -10.21
C GLN A 547 -8.49 36.51 -10.08
N GLN A 548 -9.49 36.70 -9.21
CA GLN A 548 -10.07 38.01 -8.92
C GLN A 548 -9.03 38.96 -8.29
N ARG A 549 -8.18 38.51 -7.36
CA ARG A 549 -7.08 39.35 -6.83
C ARG A 549 -6.01 39.66 -7.87
N GLN A 550 -5.67 38.72 -8.77
CA GLN A 550 -4.75 39.03 -9.89
C GLN A 550 -5.38 40.05 -10.86
N GLN A 551 -6.66 39.91 -11.19
CA GLN A 551 -7.40 40.88 -12.01
C GLN A 551 -7.50 42.24 -11.32
N GLN A 552 -7.80 42.28 -10.01
CA GLN A 552 -7.79 43.53 -9.23
C GLN A 552 -6.40 44.15 -9.13
N GLN A 553 -5.33 43.36 -9.00
CA GLN A 553 -3.96 43.89 -9.02
C GLN A 553 -3.57 44.42 -10.40
N GLN A 554 -3.96 43.75 -11.48
CA GLN A 554 -3.79 44.25 -12.85
C GLN A 554 -4.61 45.53 -13.08
N GLN A 555 -5.86 45.58 -12.62
CA GLN A 555 -6.70 46.78 -12.68
C GLN A 555 -6.15 47.91 -11.81
N GLN A 556 -5.61 47.64 -10.63
CA GLN A 556 -4.96 48.66 -9.79
C GLN A 556 -3.65 49.15 -10.41
N GLN A 557 -2.85 48.29 -11.06
CA GLN A 557 -1.68 48.71 -11.82
C GLN A 557 -2.07 49.55 -13.05
N GLN A 558 -3.12 49.17 -13.77
CA GLN A 558 -3.67 49.96 -14.88
C GLN A 558 -4.25 51.29 -14.40
N GLN A 559 -4.97 51.32 -13.27
CA GLN A 559 -5.49 52.55 -12.65
C GLN A 559 -4.36 53.44 -12.12
N GLN A 560 -3.28 52.89 -11.55
CA GLN A 560 -2.12 53.68 -11.17
C GLN A 560 -1.38 54.24 -12.39
N GLN A 561 -1.28 53.49 -13.49
CA GLN A 561 -0.76 54.00 -14.76
C GLN A 561 -1.67 55.06 -15.38
N GLN A 562 -2.99 54.92 -15.28
CA GLN A 562 -3.96 55.93 -15.75
C GLN A 562 -4.00 57.17 -14.84
N GLN A 563 -3.88 57.03 -13.51
CA GLN A 563 -3.78 58.17 -12.57
C GLN A 563 -2.45 58.91 -12.72
N GLN A 564 -1.36 58.25 -13.13
CA GLN A 564 -0.13 58.91 -13.56
C GLN A 564 -0.25 59.62 -14.92
N GLN A 565 -1.31 59.33 -15.71
CA GLN A 565 -1.58 59.95 -17.01
C GLN A 565 -2.75 60.96 -16.98
N GLN A 566 -3.56 60.97 -15.92
CA GLN A 566 -4.77 61.80 -15.81
C GLN A 566 -4.85 62.47 -14.44
N GLY A 567 -4.10 63.54 -14.27
CA GLY A 567 -4.41 64.57 -13.30
C GLY A 567 -5.28 65.65 -13.96
N GLU A 568 -6.60 65.44 -14.06
CA GLU A 568 -7.65 66.50 -14.01
C GLU A 568 -9.10 65.96 -14.14
N GLN A 569 -10.02 66.60 -13.41
CA GLN A 569 -11.50 66.63 -13.56
C GLN A 569 -12.40 65.45 -13.10
N GLN A 570 -12.87 65.60 -11.85
CA GLN A 570 -14.28 65.66 -11.38
C GLN A 570 -15.35 64.55 -11.65
N GLN A 571 -15.80 63.97 -10.51
CA GLN A 571 -17.20 63.77 -10.02
C GLN A 571 -18.33 63.23 -10.93
N GLY A 572 -18.97 62.13 -10.48
CA GLY A 572 -20.45 62.05 -10.43
C GLY A 572 -21.14 60.69 -10.69
N ALA A 573 -22.21 60.45 -9.91
CA ALA A 573 -23.39 59.57 -10.14
C ALA A 573 -23.41 58.10 -9.64
N ASP A 574 -24.62 57.68 -9.27
CA ASP A 574 -24.98 56.49 -8.47
C ASP A 574 -25.39 55.23 -9.28
N GLY A 575 -25.30 54.08 -8.61
CA GLY A 575 -26.41 53.10 -8.54
C GLY A 575 -26.58 52.05 -9.64
N ALA A 576 -26.33 50.77 -9.32
CA ALA A 576 -26.87 49.62 -10.05
C ALA A 576 -27.10 48.41 -9.14
N ALA A 577 -28.25 47.75 -9.33
CA ALA A 577 -28.87 46.75 -8.46
C ALA A 577 -28.06 45.45 -8.20
N GLU A 578 -28.13 44.96 -6.96
CA GLU A 578 -27.81 43.56 -6.63
C GLU A 578 -28.96 42.64 -7.07
N ALA A 579 -28.71 41.83 -8.11
CA ALA A 579 -29.60 40.73 -8.49
C ALA A 579 -29.30 39.48 -7.64
N GLY A 580 -30.21 39.10 -6.76
CA GLY A 580 -30.07 37.91 -5.91
C GLY A 580 -30.08 36.61 -6.71
N ALA A 581 -28.92 36.00 -6.90
CA ALA A 581 -28.79 34.62 -7.37
C ALA A 581 -28.88 33.66 -6.18
N GLY A 582 -29.83 32.71 -6.23
CA GLY A 582 -30.01 31.71 -5.18
C GLY A 582 -28.77 30.84 -5.02
N VAL A 583 -28.27 30.72 -3.78
CA VAL A 583 -27.11 29.89 -3.46
C VAL A 583 -27.54 28.42 -3.38
N GLU A 584 -27.60 27.75 -4.53
CA GLU A 584 -27.40 26.31 -4.55
C GLU A 584 -25.97 26.03 -4.06
N GLY A 585 -25.86 25.36 -2.91
CA GLY A 585 -24.59 25.16 -2.22
C GLY A 585 -23.63 24.33 -3.08
N ARG A 586 -22.63 25.00 -3.68
CA ARG A 586 -21.54 24.36 -4.41
C ARG A 586 -20.87 23.28 -3.54
N VAL A 587 -20.34 22.24 -4.20
CA VAL A 587 -19.73 21.08 -3.54
C VAL A 587 -18.28 20.92 -4.01
N CYS A 588 -17.37 20.74 -3.05
CA CYS A 588 -15.95 20.48 -3.31
C CYS A 588 -15.63 18.99 -3.08
N HIS A 589 -14.98 18.37 -4.06
CA HIS A 589 -14.54 16.98 -3.98
C HIS A 589 -13.08 16.88 -3.54
N TRP A 590 -12.80 15.95 -2.62
CA TRP A 590 -11.45 15.67 -2.09
C TRP A 590 -11.10 14.20 -2.35
N ALA A 591 -9.86 13.93 -2.74
CA ALA A 591 -9.43 12.58 -3.11
C ALA A 591 -9.48 11.57 -1.94
N SER A 592 -9.31 12.03 -0.70
CA SER A 592 -9.57 11.23 0.51
C SER A 592 -9.85 12.10 1.73
N THR A 593 -10.21 11.46 2.85
CA THR A 593 -10.28 12.06 4.18
C THR A 593 -8.99 12.78 4.59
N GLU A 594 -7.81 12.22 4.30
CA GLU A 594 -6.52 12.86 4.64
C GLU A 594 -6.26 14.12 3.80
N HIS A 595 -6.61 14.15 2.51
CA HIS A 595 -6.47 15.37 1.69
C HIS A 595 -7.26 16.53 2.29
N TYR A 596 -8.53 16.28 2.65
CA TYR A 596 -9.36 17.27 3.32
C TYR A 596 -8.77 17.69 4.67
N TYR A 597 -8.42 16.73 5.54
CA TYR A 597 -7.88 17.02 6.86
C TYR A 597 -6.59 17.87 6.81
N GLN A 598 -5.68 17.58 5.88
CA GLN A 598 -4.44 18.34 5.70
C GLN A 598 -4.70 19.72 5.08
N GLY A 599 -5.62 19.84 4.12
CA GLY A 599 -5.97 21.14 3.52
C GLY A 599 -6.65 22.09 4.51
N GLN A 600 -7.48 21.55 5.42
CA GLN A 600 -8.19 22.33 6.45
C GLN A 600 -7.27 22.99 7.51
N LYS A 601 -5.97 22.66 7.53
CA LYS A 601 -4.96 23.39 8.33
C LYS A 601 -4.75 24.83 7.87
N PHE A 602 -4.90 25.08 6.57
CA PHE A 602 -4.57 26.34 5.89
C PHE A 602 -5.84 27.05 5.37
N ALA A 603 -6.99 26.38 5.39
CA ALA A 603 -8.28 26.95 5.00
C ALA A 603 -8.66 28.15 5.89
N GLY A 604 -9.06 29.26 5.26
CA GLY A 604 -9.43 30.51 5.93
C GLY A 604 -8.27 31.43 6.29
N VAL A 605 -7.01 31.04 6.05
CA VAL A 605 -5.84 31.88 6.31
C VAL A 605 -5.62 32.83 5.13
N ALA A 606 -5.70 34.14 5.37
CA ALA A 606 -5.54 35.19 4.37
C ALA A 606 -4.06 35.42 3.99
N HIS A 607 -3.41 34.39 3.44
CA HIS A 607 -2.01 34.44 3.02
C HIS A 607 -1.82 33.68 1.69
N PRO A 608 -1.16 34.27 0.66
CA PRO A 608 -1.00 33.62 -0.65
C PRO A 608 -0.34 32.24 -0.59
N GLU A 609 0.68 32.06 0.26
CA GLU A 609 1.30 30.75 0.46
C GLU A 609 0.37 29.72 1.13
N ALA A 610 -0.56 30.14 1.99
CA ALA A 610 -1.53 29.22 2.60
C ALA A 610 -2.58 28.77 1.56
N GLU A 611 -3.00 29.67 0.67
CA GLU A 611 -3.84 29.35 -0.49
C GLU A 611 -3.13 28.37 -1.44
N ALA A 612 -1.84 28.62 -1.74
CA ALA A 612 -1.02 27.75 -2.58
C ALA A 612 -0.80 26.36 -1.94
N LEU A 613 -0.53 26.29 -0.63
CA LEU A 613 -0.43 25.02 0.11
C LEU A 613 -1.75 24.25 0.09
N LEU A 614 -2.89 24.91 0.28
CA LEU A 614 -4.21 24.29 0.22
C LEU A 614 -4.51 23.73 -1.18
N ALA A 615 -4.17 24.46 -2.24
CA ALA A 615 -4.28 23.99 -3.61
C ALA A 615 -3.36 22.79 -3.87
N ALA A 616 -2.09 22.85 -3.46
CA ALA A 616 -1.13 21.76 -3.62
C ALA A 616 -1.54 20.49 -2.85
N ILE A 617 -2.06 20.63 -1.62
CA ILE A 617 -2.58 19.51 -0.84
C ILE A 617 -3.86 18.92 -1.47
N SER A 618 -4.73 19.76 -2.05
CA SER A 618 -5.93 19.30 -2.75
C SER A 618 -5.62 18.61 -4.09
N ALA A 619 -4.49 18.94 -4.72
CA ALA A 619 -4.03 18.39 -6.00
C ALA A 619 -2.96 17.29 -5.84
N ALA A 620 -2.59 16.94 -4.61
CA ALA A 620 -1.67 15.84 -4.31
C ALA A 620 -2.18 14.53 -4.91
N GLN A 621 -1.25 13.69 -5.40
CA GLN A 621 -1.58 12.46 -6.09
C GLN A 621 -1.95 11.32 -5.11
N SER A 622 -1.51 11.41 -3.86
CA SER A 622 -1.80 10.41 -2.82
C SER A 622 -2.06 11.03 -1.44
N PRO A 623 -2.79 10.33 -0.56
CA PRO A 623 -2.96 10.70 0.84
C PRO A 623 -1.62 10.91 1.59
N GLU A 624 -0.57 10.17 1.23
CA GLU A 624 0.76 10.33 1.82
C GLU A 624 1.47 11.60 1.36
N GLU A 625 1.32 11.99 0.09
CA GLU A 625 1.83 13.28 -0.40
C GLU A 625 1.10 14.45 0.28
N ALA A 626 -0.23 14.40 0.35
CA ALA A 626 -1.03 15.38 1.10
C ALA A 626 -0.60 15.48 2.57
N ALA A 627 -0.38 14.35 3.23
CA ALA A 627 0.14 14.27 4.60
C ALA A 627 1.56 14.86 4.73
N LYS A 628 2.45 14.57 3.77
CA LYS A 628 3.82 15.09 3.75
C LYS A 628 3.83 16.62 3.62
N LEU A 629 3.10 17.17 2.65
CA LEU A 629 2.97 18.62 2.43
C LEU A 629 2.42 19.31 3.69
N GLY A 630 1.27 18.85 4.20
CA GLY A 630 0.62 19.46 5.36
C GLY A 630 1.43 19.35 6.67
N ARG A 631 2.13 18.24 6.90
CA ARG A 631 3.02 18.05 8.07
C ARG A 631 4.38 18.74 7.92
N GLN A 632 4.84 19.02 6.71
CA GLN A 632 6.04 19.82 6.48
C GLN A 632 5.75 21.28 6.78
N ALA A 633 4.70 21.86 6.18
CA ALA A 633 4.28 23.23 6.44
C ALA A 633 3.94 23.47 7.93
N GLU A 634 3.24 22.55 8.60
CA GLU A 634 2.96 22.63 10.06
C GLU A 634 4.23 22.67 10.95
N ARG A 635 5.38 22.18 10.44
CA ARG A 635 6.67 22.25 11.14
C ARG A 635 7.47 23.50 10.77
N THR A 636 7.52 23.87 9.50
CA THR A 636 8.42 24.94 8.99
C THR A 636 7.76 26.30 8.88
N ARG A 637 6.43 26.37 8.76
CA ARG A 637 5.62 27.58 8.54
C ARG A 637 4.37 27.57 9.41
N ARG A 638 4.58 27.60 10.73
CA ARG A 638 3.49 27.65 11.73
C ARG A 638 2.65 28.93 11.65
N ASP A 639 3.23 30.01 11.11
CA ASP A 639 2.56 31.26 10.76
C ASP A 639 1.42 31.10 9.74
N LEU A 640 1.44 30.03 8.92
CA LEU A 640 0.40 29.75 7.92
C LEU A 640 -0.73 28.86 8.44
N LEU A 641 -0.65 28.35 9.68
CA LEU A 641 -1.71 27.52 10.27
C LEU A 641 -2.88 28.40 10.73
N ARG A 642 -4.12 27.93 10.54
CA ARG A 642 -5.30 28.57 11.13
C ARG A 642 -5.16 28.65 12.67
N PRO A 643 -5.44 29.81 13.31
CA PRO A 643 -5.17 30.00 14.74
C PRO A 643 -5.85 29.00 15.68
N ASP A 644 -7.03 28.50 15.30
CA ASP A 644 -7.85 27.58 16.08
C ASP A 644 -7.54 26.08 15.83
N TRP A 645 -6.57 25.74 14.98
CA TRP A 645 -6.33 24.37 14.49
C TRP A 645 -6.25 23.32 15.59
N SER A 646 -5.56 23.64 16.70
CA SER A 646 -5.39 22.73 17.83
C SER A 646 -6.73 22.29 18.45
N ALA A 647 -7.72 23.19 18.46
CA ALA A 647 -9.06 22.94 18.97
C ALA A 647 -10.02 22.39 17.90
N SER A 648 -9.90 22.82 16.64
CA SER A 648 -10.83 22.44 15.56
C SER A 648 -10.51 21.12 14.86
N LYS A 649 -9.28 20.61 14.93
CA LYS A 649 -8.87 19.32 14.33
C LYS A 649 -9.82 18.12 14.60
N PRO A 650 -10.46 17.93 15.78
CA PRO A 650 -11.38 16.80 15.99
C PRO A 650 -12.71 16.98 15.23
N ALA A 651 -13.22 18.22 15.16
CA ALA A 651 -14.44 18.55 14.44
C ALA A 651 -14.26 18.43 12.93
N VAL A 652 -13.11 18.87 12.41
CA VAL A 652 -12.70 18.69 11.00
C VAL A 652 -12.66 17.21 10.62
N MET A 653 -11.99 16.37 11.43
CA MET A 653 -11.95 14.92 11.18
C MET A 653 -13.34 14.28 11.26
N LEU A 654 -14.16 14.64 12.26
CA LEU A 654 -15.52 14.12 12.39
C LEU A 654 -16.41 14.46 11.17
N ALA A 655 -16.32 15.68 10.64
CA ALA A 655 -17.04 16.07 9.43
C ALA A 655 -16.64 15.23 8.21
N ALA A 656 -15.33 14.99 8.05
CA ALA A 656 -14.80 14.17 6.95
C ALA A 656 -15.20 12.68 7.05
N LEU A 657 -15.22 12.13 8.27
CA LEU A 657 -15.71 10.77 8.53
C LEU A 657 -17.22 10.65 8.24
N ARG A 658 -18.03 11.59 8.72
CA ARG A 658 -19.48 11.64 8.42
C ARG A 658 -19.73 11.64 6.91
N ALA A 659 -19.03 12.47 6.15
CA ALA A 659 -19.12 12.50 4.69
C ALA A 659 -18.80 11.13 4.09
N LYS A 660 -17.65 10.55 4.44
CA LYS A 660 -17.19 9.23 3.97
C LYS A 660 -18.21 8.11 4.24
N PHE A 661 -18.60 7.91 5.50
CA PHE A 661 -19.53 6.82 5.85
C PHE A 661 -20.99 7.09 5.47
N THR A 662 -21.35 8.32 5.07
CA THR A 662 -22.65 8.58 4.45
C THR A 662 -22.62 8.29 2.94
N GLN A 663 -21.54 8.67 2.26
CA GLN A 663 -21.39 8.60 0.80
C GLN A 663 -21.03 7.21 0.28
N HIS A 664 -20.33 6.38 1.08
CA HIS A 664 -19.83 5.07 0.66
C HIS A 664 -20.57 3.91 1.36
N PRO A 665 -21.49 3.19 0.68
CA PRO A 665 -22.31 2.15 1.31
C PRO A 665 -21.52 0.96 1.88
N GLY A 666 -20.41 0.60 1.26
CA GLY A 666 -19.55 -0.51 1.68
C GLY A 666 -18.84 -0.26 3.02
N PRO A 667 -18.01 0.80 3.13
CA PRO A 667 -17.45 1.25 4.41
C PRO A 667 -18.51 1.53 5.48
N ARG A 668 -19.68 2.08 5.09
CA ARG A 668 -20.81 2.25 6.01
C ARG A 668 -21.25 0.92 6.62
N ARG A 669 -21.44 -0.11 5.79
CA ARG A 669 -21.79 -1.45 6.24
C ARG A 669 -20.72 -2.03 7.17
N VAL A 670 -19.43 -1.96 6.79
CA VAL A 670 -18.33 -2.45 7.64
C VAL A 670 -18.33 -1.75 9.01
N LEU A 671 -18.60 -0.44 9.06
CA LEU A 671 -18.70 0.31 10.32
C LEU A 671 -19.91 -0.14 11.17
N LEU A 672 -21.07 -0.35 10.56
CA LEU A 672 -22.29 -0.80 11.23
C LEU A 672 -22.18 -2.25 11.73
N ASP A 673 -21.56 -3.15 10.96
CA ASP A 673 -21.37 -4.56 11.31
C ASP A 673 -20.53 -4.74 12.60
N THR A 674 -19.68 -3.77 12.93
CA THR A 674 -18.97 -3.73 14.24
C THR A 674 -19.91 -3.56 15.44
N ALA A 675 -21.11 -3.00 15.27
CA ALA A 675 -22.10 -2.90 16.34
C ALA A 675 -22.71 -4.26 16.68
N SER A 676 -22.89 -5.13 15.67
CA SER A 676 -23.59 -6.41 15.80
C SER A 676 -22.70 -7.57 16.26
N SER A 677 -21.38 -7.44 16.08
CA SER A 677 -20.43 -8.54 16.30
C SER A 677 -20.00 -8.76 17.77
N GLY A 678 -20.51 -7.96 18.71
CA GLY A 678 -20.11 -7.99 20.13
C GLY A 678 -20.64 -9.16 20.99
N GLY A 679 -21.29 -10.17 20.40
CA GLY A 679 -22.09 -11.16 21.15
C GLY A 679 -21.88 -12.65 20.86
N SER A 680 -20.99 -13.05 19.94
CA SER A 680 -20.85 -14.46 19.53
C SER A 680 -19.59 -15.16 20.07
N GLY A 681 -19.45 -15.20 21.40
CA GLY A 681 -18.52 -16.12 22.07
C GLY A 681 -19.18 -17.49 22.30
N GLY A 682 -18.62 -18.56 21.75
CA GLY A 682 -19.19 -19.90 21.86
C GLY A 682 -19.10 -20.48 23.27
N GLY A 683 -20.24 -20.75 23.91
CA GLY A 683 -20.32 -21.46 25.19
C GLY A 683 -21.76 -21.91 25.50
N ARG A 684 -22.04 -23.22 25.41
CA ARG A 684 -23.31 -23.79 25.86
C ARG A 684 -23.24 -24.14 27.35
N GLY A 685 -24.23 -23.66 28.13
CA GLY A 685 -24.39 -23.95 29.57
C GLY A 685 -23.84 -22.82 30.45
N THR A 686 -24.53 -22.33 31.47
CA THR A 686 -25.73 -22.85 32.17
C THR A 686 -26.75 -21.73 32.47
N ARG A 687 -28.01 -22.09 32.77
CA ARG A 687 -29.06 -21.13 33.12
C ARG A 687 -28.92 -20.66 34.57
N GLY A 688 -28.92 -19.35 34.83
CA GLY A 688 -29.06 -18.79 36.18
C GLY A 688 -28.92 -17.26 36.24
N SER A 689 -29.79 -16.63 37.03
CA SER A 689 -29.82 -15.21 37.46
C SER A 689 -29.87 -14.08 36.40
N GLU A 690 -31.08 -13.51 36.31
CA GLU A 690 -31.42 -12.07 36.37
C GLU A 690 -30.82 -11.02 35.40
N ALA A 691 -31.70 -10.08 35.02
CA ALA A 691 -31.49 -9.17 33.90
C ALA A 691 -30.64 -7.94 34.25
N SER A 692 -29.62 -7.69 33.44
CA SER A 692 -29.04 -6.37 33.24
C SER A 692 -29.35 -5.92 31.81
N SER A 693 -30.13 -4.85 31.65
CA SER A 693 -30.62 -4.37 30.35
C SER A 693 -29.59 -3.49 29.62
N ALA A 694 -28.35 -3.95 29.53
CA ALA A 694 -27.34 -3.35 28.66
C ALA A 694 -27.38 -4.05 27.29
N ALA A 695 -27.60 -3.27 26.22
CA ALA A 695 -27.43 -3.79 24.86
C ALA A 695 -26.00 -4.32 24.69
N PRO A 696 -25.76 -5.41 23.93
CA PRO A 696 -24.42 -5.93 23.73
C PRO A 696 -23.52 -4.83 23.16
N ALA A 697 -22.42 -4.53 23.86
CA ALA A 697 -21.50 -3.50 23.44
C ALA A 697 -20.85 -3.92 22.11
N GLY A 698 -21.10 -3.13 21.06
CA GLY A 698 -20.42 -3.28 19.78
C GLY A 698 -18.90 -3.15 19.94
N LEU A 699 -18.14 -3.70 18.99
CA LEU A 699 -16.68 -3.76 19.08
C LEU A 699 -16.07 -2.38 19.36
N GLU A 700 -15.07 -2.31 20.24
CA GLU A 700 -14.26 -1.10 20.41
C GLU A 700 -13.47 -0.88 19.12
N ILE A 701 -13.55 0.31 18.53
CA ILE A 701 -12.79 0.64 17.32
C ILE A 701 -11.48 1.30 17.74
N VAL A 702 -10.34 0.73 17.32
CA VAL A 702 -9.01 1.18 17.73
C VAL A 702 -8.13 1.49 16.51
N GLU A 703 -7.70 2.74 16.42
CA GLU A 703 -6.63 3.14 15.51
C GLU A 703 -5.28 2.70 16.12
N ALA A 704 -4.60 1.82 15.40
CA ALA A 704 -3.48 1.02 15.87
C ALA A 704 -2.10 1.58 15.47
N SER A 705 -2.00 2.83 14.99
CA SER A 705 -0.74 3.47 14.60
C SER A 705 0.32 3.36 15.70
N PRO A 706 1.51 2.77 15.43
CA PRO A 706 2.58 2.69 16.43
C PRO A 706 3.19 4.06 16.76
N ASN A 707 3.02 5.05 15.88
CA ASN A 707 3.69 6.35 15.96
C ASN A 707 2.75 7.54 16.22
N ASP A 708 1.44 7.32 16.30
CA ASP A 708 0.48 8.38 16.62
C ASP A 708 -0.14 8.10 18.00
N PHE A 709 0.14 9.00 18.95
CA PHE A 709 -0.36 8.95 20.33
C PHE A 709 -1.63 9.79 20.54
N TYR A 710 -2.08 10.53 19.53
CA TYR A 710 -3.25 11.39 19.60
C TYR A 710 -4.43 10.75 18.86
N TRP A 711 -4.28 10.51 17.56
CA TRP A 711 -5.28 9.82 16.75
C TRP A 711 -5.29 8.31 17.03
N GLY A 712 -4.11 7.75 17.25
CA GLY A 712 -3.88 6.33 17.53
C GLY A 712 -3.59 5.99 18.99
N ARG A 713 -3.28 4.70 19.19
CA ARG A 713 -2.87 4.14 20.50
C ARG A 713 -1.36 4.20 20.77
N GLY A 714 -0.51 4.49 19.77
CA GLY A 714 0.95 4.43 19.90
C GLY A 714 1.52 3.02 20.15
N TYR A 715 2.82 2.84 20.00
CA TYR A 715 3.50 1.53 20.05
C TYR A 715 3.37 0.80 21.39
N ASN A 716 3.07 1.51 22.47
CA ASN A 716 2.89 0.98 23.82
C ASN A 716 1.41 0.88 24.24
N GLY A 717 0.46 1.27 23.39
CA GLY A 717 -0.97 1.27 23.66
C GLY A 717 -1.47 2.36 24.61
N THR A 718 -0.68 3.39 24.96
CA THR A 718 -1.08 4.47 25.89
C THR A 718 -1.59 5.74 25.20
N GLY A 719 -1.76 5.73 23.88
CA GLY A 719 -2.26 6.84 23.09
C GLY A 719 -3.78 7.05 23.20
N GLY A 720 -4.25 8.21 22.76
CA GLY A 720 -5.62 8.68 22.96
C GLY A 720 -6.71 7.97 22.15
N ASN A 721 -6.36 7.22 21.08
CA ASN A 721 -7.31 6.59 20.15
C ASN A 721 -8.43 7.54 19.68
N MET A 722 -8.11 8.80 19.38
CA MET A 722 -9.13 9.79 19.03
C MET A 722 -9.85 9.45 17.71
N LEU A 723 -9.18 8.77 16.76
CA LEU A 723 -9.85 8.40 15.50
C LEU A 723 -10.90 7.29 15.74
N GLY A 724 -10.56 6.26 16.54
CA GLY A 724 -11.49 5.21 16.95
C GLY A 724 -12.72 5.76 17.70
N LYS A 725 -12.51 6.72 18.60
CA LYS A 725 -13.60 7.43 19.31
C LYS A 725 -14.54 8.17 18.37
N LEU A 726 -14.01 8.86 17.35
CA LEU A 726 -14.85 9.54 16.35
C LEU A 726 -15.60 8.55 15.46
N LEU A 727 -15.01 7.41 15.11
CA LEU A 727 -15.66 6.35 14.34
C LEU A 727 -16.83 5.71 15.09
N MET A 728 -16.66 5.43 16.40
CA MET A 728 -17.75 4.90 17.23
C MET A 728 -18.91 5.90 17.35
N ARG A 729 -18.62 7.20 17.45
CA ARG A 729 -19.66 8.25 17.37
C ARG A 729 -20.39 8.26 16.02
N VAL A 730 -19.67 8.17 14.89
CA VAL A 730 -20.30 8.11 13.56
C VAL A 730 -21.16 6.85 13.40
N ARG A 731 -20.73 5.71 13.95
CA ARG A 731 -21.50 4.46 14.01
C ARG A 731 -22.83 4.66 14.75
N GLU A 732 -22.81 5.30 15.92
CA GLU A 732 -24.03 5.61 16.69
C GLU A 732 -24.98 6.55 15.93
N GLU A 733 -24.45 7.62 15.32
CA GLU A 733 -25.22 8.57 14.52
C GLU A 733 -25.92 7.88 13.33
N LEU A 734 -25.23 6.95 12.64
CA LEU A 734 -25.79 6.15 11.54
C LEU A 734 -26.86 5.16 12.02
N LEU A 735 -26.63 4.45 13.13
CA LEU A 735 -27.62 3.52 13.72
C LEU A 735 -28.91 4.23 14.15
N VAL A 736 -28.82 5.47 14.64
CA VAL A 736 -30.00 6.30 14.92
C VAL A 736 -30.75 6.63 13.62
N ALA A 737 -30.04 7.06 12.58
CA ALA A 737 -30.64 7.39 11.29
C ALA A 737 -31.33 6.17 10.62
N GLU A 738 -30.75 4.98 10.72
CA GLU A 738 -31.37 3.75 10.18
C GLU A 738 -32.64 3.36 10.95
N ARG A 739 -32.64 3.46 12.29
CA ARG A 739 -33.86 3.25 13.10
C ARG A 739 -34.97 4.25 12.75
N GLN A 740 -34.63 5.53 12.56
CA GLN A 740 -35.59 6.56 12.16
C GLN A 740 -36.18 6.27 10.76
N ARG A 741 -35.36 5.87 9.79
CA ARG A 741 -35.82 5.48 8.44
C ARG A 741 -36.74 4.25 8.50
N ALA A 742 -36.40 3.23 9.29
CA ALA A 742 -37.24 2.05 9.46
C ALA A 742 -38.59 2.40 10.10
N GLN A 743 -38.61 3.29 11.10
CA GLN A 743 -39.86 3.78 11.72
C GLN A 743 -40.72 4.59 10.74
N GLN A 744 -40.11 5.46 9.93
CA GLN A 744 -40.82 6.22 8.89
C GLN A 744 -41.42 5.29 7.83
N GLN A 745 -40.68 4.28 7.35
CA GLN A 745 -41.18 3.28 6.41
C GLN A 745 -42.33 2.46 7.01
N GLN A 746 -42.23 2.03 8.27
CA GLN A 746 -43.33 1.34 8.95
C GLN A 746 -44.58 2.22 9.15
N GLN A 747 -44.41 3.52 9.40
CA GLN A 747 -45.53 4.47 9.47
C GLN A 747 -46.20 4.68 8.10
N GLN A 748 -45.41 4.76 7.02
CA GLN A 748 -45.92 4.88 5.65
C GLN A 748 -46.57 3.59 5.12
N GLN A 749 -46.18 2.43 5.63
CA GLN A 749 -46.73 1.12 5.26
C GLN A 749 -47.95 0.69 6.11
N ARG A 750 -48.40 1.49 7.09
CA ARG A 750 -49.66 1.21 7.80
C ARG A 750 -50.85 1.41 6.85
N PRO A 751 -51.74 0.42 6.68
CA PRO A 751 -52.89 0.56 5.80
C PRO A 751 -53.85 1.64 6.32
N ALA A 752 -54.45 2.41 5.39
CA ALA A 752 -55.31 3.56 5.67
C ALA A 752 -56.51 3.27 6.61
N ALA A 753 -56.90 2.00 6.76
CA ALA A 753 -57.97 1.55 7.65
C ALA A 753 -57.74 1.87 9.15
N GLN A 754 -56.53 2.21 9.58
CA GLN A 754 -56.26 2.63 10.97
C GLN A 754 -56.32 4.14 11.22
N GLN A 755 -56.35 4.99 10.18
CA GLN A 755 -56.38 6.44 10.36
C GLN A 755 -57.80 7.03 10.53
N SER A 756 -58.84 6.28 10.17
CA SER A 756 -60.25 6.74 10.28
C SER A 756 -60.93 6.49 11.63
N ARG A 757 -60.22 5.95 12.63
CA ARG A 757 -60.78 5.68 13.98
C ARG A 757 -60.41 6.71 15.06
N ALA A 758 -59.79 7.83 14.69
CA ALA A 758 -59.40 8.88 15.63
C ALA A 758 -60.30 10.13 15.52
N ALA A 759 -61.31 10.18 16.40
CA ALA A 759 -62.16 11.32 16.77
C ALA A 759 -63.28 11.78 15.80
N PRO A 760 -64.36 12.43 16.30
CA PRO A 760 -64.62 12.81 17.70
C PRO A 760 -65.86 12.13 18.33
N ALA A 761 -65.75 11.80 19.63
CA ALA A 761 -66.91 11.55 20.50
C ALA A 761 -67.07 12.77 21.44
N GLN A 762 -67.64 13.85 20.90
CA GLN A 762 -68.03 15.05 21.67
C GLN A 762 -69.45 15.48 21.29
N GLN A 763 -70.46 14.74 21.77
CA GLN A 763 -71.86 15.19 21.85
C GLN A 763 -72.70 14.18 22.64
N GLN A 764 -72.78 14.37 23.96
CA GLN A 764 -73.94 14.05 24.83
C GLN A 764 -73.54 14.23 26.30
N GLN A 765 -73.79 15.43 26.85
CA GLN A 765 -74.08 15.66 28.27
C GLN A 765 -74.50 17.14 28.47
N GLN A 766 -75.78 17.41 28.19
CA GLN A 766 -76.48 18.59 28.69
C GLN A 766 -77.90 18.18 29.11
N GLN A 767 -78.10 17.98 30.42
CA GLN A 767 -79.39 18.18 31.09
C GLN A 767 -79.12 18.41 32.59
N PRO A 768 -79.96 19.19 33.30
CA PRO A 768 -79.59 19.84 34.57
C PRO A 768 -79.91 18.98 35.82
N PRO A 769 -79.32 19.31 36.99
CA PRO A 769 -79.62 18.64 38.24
C PRO A 769 -80.98 19.05 38.83
N LEU A 770 -81.75 18.07 39.29
CA LEU A 770 -82.94 18.25 40.11
C LEU A 770 -82.56 18.39 41.59
N ALA A 771 -83.16 19.34 42.28
CA ALA A 771 -82.94 19.58 43.70
C ALA A 771 -83.81 18.66 44.59
N THR A 772 -83.25 18.17 45.68
CA THR A 772 -83.99 17.91 46.93
C THR A 772 -83.06 18.12 48.13
N ALA A 773 -83.60 18.52 49.27
CA ALA A 773 -82.88 19.22 50.35
C ALA A 773 -82.82 18.43 51.68
N GLN A 774 -82.31 19.11 52.71
CA GLN A 774 -82.13 18.71 54.12
C GLN A 774 -80.79 18.00 54.41
N SER A 775 -79.99 18.42 55.39
CA SER A 775 -80.14 19.50 56.40
C SER A 775 -78.83 20.26 56.62
#